data_AF-A0A255XIL3-F1
#
_entry.id   AF-A0A255XIL3-F1
#
_cell.length_a   1.000
_cell.length_b   1.000
_cell.length_c   1.000
_cell.angle_alpha   90.00
_cell.angle_beta   90.00
_cell.angle_gamma   90.00
#
_symmetry.space_group_name_H-M   'P 1'
#
loop_
_entity.id
_entity.type
_entity.pdbx_description
1 polymer ?
#
loop_
_entity_poly.entity_id
_entity_poly.type
_entity_poly.pdbx_seq_one_letter_code
_entity_poly.pdbx_strand_id
1 'polypeptide(L)'
;MVKRRHHAVIGVPNAAVFTDPGEDCLTLVAQKVSASTHQTVVPAIPHDMALSWKSVAVHPMQSLETEYQGIVRDAGRDSGSPDAALQAESAALSQFFSFDAAMPRLLGVGPGEGYEGLPVPLADDQLRRARQLEKSARRGIDAALATARPDPAGEVEAALLESWGLASLLLERFFAIPGSSRWRIPTLSQARQNLDQLNLKIETATNWQQLQRYCAQLRAALDALEDAVSGYASVQAIYFIDSFYLYRLLVPFQIETQQKLDNNEVKIEVSGALTKIITAQPWLSVWLRDKLLDLRNRLTLEDPSGNVLFFLKGGRAIKYLEGDWQQGVNDWDTQIVINPDLPPAVWYPLFRRIQNCVLLALQQYRLEFYTLLYHNAPTFQADLLRPPPPPATDPVDDAPPDPQHGAANQVPDPDPDPVTEAMGAPYRAACKSELIDVGLPRYDTVEAREQWVQLRNGIIQGPDGMPFPGYLYYINEYIVMLRQAFAGESPSAHKAPKRFERLYKLLSPTTPDLTQQLDTVVAHERALIPPQLLPLSVAAAEAQQDPALRRLLLIQLQQFSAAYALPADPGFAAAFDSFFTTNLANADALVAVPNGLQNSIAAYSDWQPAYNGLVTMIGFAQWVSNQIEAHLTDRAAFLTQQQQVMSGLVQAVAGIFSFREEWEVEFAVVQAFAAQLQADYTRYPHPEDLEPTAVLSTRLFASAPNASRETLIELVQPVVQAYVAQHAGVMVLNAEPQAGVLRVFWATPVPLGQLTYAPLVFDLTVAEPPDGWPQLSYIWGLPVLALRDLVKSYQRHTARIEEYGRRRSLRATTRAMMEIYTRANNPEPANPVLLALTDGQAPYLKLSSIQRNGGPPGDFPPSYFPAQAFGLTLTQTPGTLAHDLALPPPAAGVDRTLGLLVLNQGAGGWGTFATWTAQNLRDALVAPMLAAGIRAQAIVLDFSLSASLLPALAPLCAPDGIILSTLYTTELRVMTRQAWTAMQAALTAHNQPQITDGLKDRLGVLAAINTGLSNLQSVRTAQWGAIEAHIRQYPNDRDPLSIIRVLVPMGQDIRFEAANLPQLYTALAAYKQRPLPWEAVGYHERTILDLLPAQAGLMTAAAYGDLLAALTRRVQSILSDPAYGIGLPPATVAAMPLFDGPDETLWSLLRAHQPQLLALAQGLPRCPTPFALYQATGNRLILDGSLLDTPLAPGVVTQLTAVDPQAPQQVPRMLGTLQQSGAIGLFLPAQTAALL
;
A
#
# COMPACT_ATOMS: atom_id res chain seq x y z
N MET A 1 0.39 27.56 -11.88
CA MET A 1 0.60 28.19 -10.56
C MET A 1 0.35 29.68 -10.69
N VAL A 2 -0.82 30.16 -10.25
CA VAL A 2 -1.18 31.58 -10.29
C VAL A 2 -1.29 32.07 -8.85
N LYS A 3 -0.42 33.02 -8.46
CA LYS A 3 -0.64 33.85 -7.27
C LYS A 3 -1.81 34.78 -7.58
N ARG A 4 -2.93 34.67 -6.86
CA ARG A 4 -3.91 35.76 -6.78
C ARG A 4 -3.15 37.01 -6.37
N ARG A 5 -3.19 38.07 -7.18
CA ARG A 5 -2.79 39.40 -6.72
C ARG A 5 -3.85 39.83 -5.71
N HIS A 6 -3.57 39.68 -4.42
CA HIS A 6 -4.21 40.56 -3.44
C HIS A 6 -3.75 41.97 -3.75
N HIS A 7 -4.66 42.77 -4.32
CA HIS A 7 -4.51 44.21 -4.24
C HIS A 7 -4.68 44.60 -2.77
N ALA A 8 -3.55 44.82 -2.10
CA ALA A 8 -3.52 45.67 -0.92
C ALA A 8 -3.99 47.06 -1.38
N VAL A 9 -5.24 47.40 -1.04
CA VAL A 9 -5.80 48.73 -1.27
C VAL A 9 -5.22 49.64 -0.19
N ILE A 10 -4.19 50.39 -0.53
CA ILE A 10 -3.82 51.60 0.22
C ILE A 10 -4.61 52.75 -0.40
N GLY A 11 -5.63 53.19 0.33
CA GLY A 11 -6.18 54.55 0.33
C GLY A 11 -6.68 55.16 -0.99
N VAL A 12 -7.95 54.89 -1.34
CA VAL A 12 -8.83 55.87 -2.00
C VAL A 12 -10.26 55.66 -1.46
N PRO A 13 -10.93 56.67 -0.87
CA PRO A 13 -12.31 56.53 -0.39
C PRO A 13 -13.31 56.68 -1.54
N ASN A 14 -14.38 55.87 -1.51
CA ASN A 14 -15.58 55.89 -2.36
C ASN A 14 -15.52 55.23 -3.76
N ALA A 15 -15.19 53.94 -3.82
CA ALA A 15 -15.78 53.04 -4.81
C ALA A 15 -16.49 51.91 -4.05
N ALA A 16 -17.79 51.73 -4.29
CA ALA A 16 -18.56 50.65 -3.68
C ALA A 16 -17.90 49.30 -4.01
N VAL A 17 -17.46 48.59 -2.98
CA VAL A 17 -16.96 47.22 -3.08
C VAL A 17 -18.15 46.37 -3.51
N PHE A 18 -18.20 45.96 -4.77
CA PHE A 18 -19.13 44.90 -5.18
C PHE A 18 -18.60 43.60 -4.57
N THR A 19 -19.24 43.14 -3.49
CA THR A 19 -18.99 41.81 -2.94
C THR A 19 -19.66 40.78 -3.84
N ASP A 20 -19.02 39.64 -4.09
CA ASP A 20 -19.63 38.53 -4.83
C ASP A 20 -20.65 37.84 -3.91
N PRO A 21 -21.97 37.92 -4.18
CA PRO A 21 -23.00 37.34 -3.31
C PRO A 21 -22.85 35.83 -3.11
N GLY A 22 -22.31 35.11 -4.10
CA GLY A 22 -22.07 33.67 -3.98
C GLY A 22 -20.97 33.34 -2.97
N GLU A 23 -19.85 34.07 -3.01
CA GLU A 23 -18.72 33.91 -2.08
C GLU A 23 -19.12 34.30 -0.64
N ASP A 24 -19.86 35.40 -0.50
CA ASP A 24 -20.43 35.84 0.79
C ASP A 24 -21.35 34.76 1.38
N CYS A 25 -22.17 34.13 0.54
CA CYS A 25 -23.09 33.07 0.95
C CYS A 25 -22.33 31.83 1.45
N LEU A 26 -21.30 31.38 0.72
CA LEU A 26 -20.50 30.22 1.14
C LEU A 26 -19.67 30.50 2.40
N THR A 27 -19.23 31.74 2.59
CA THR A 27 -18.58 32.19 3.82
C THR A 27 -19.53 32.07 5.02
N LEU A 28 -20.81 32.46 4.85
CA LEU A 28 -21.82 32.32 5.90
C LEU A 28 -22.13 30.84 6.22
N VAL A 29 -22.14 29.97 5.21
CA VAL A 29 -22.26 28.51 5.41
C VAL A 29 -21.08 28.00 6.26
N ALA A 30 -19.85 28.37 5.90
CA ALA A 30 -18.65 27.97 6.63
C ALA A 30 -18.68 28.44 8.10
N GLN A 31 -19.16 29.67 8.36
CA GLN A 31 -19.34 30.21 9.71
C GLN A 31 -20.35 29.40 10.53
N LYS A 32 -21.48 28.99 9.93
CA LYS A 32 -22.47 28.16 10.63
C LYS A 32 -21.92 26.78 10.99
N VAL A 33 -21.22 26.13 10.07
CA VAL A 33 -20.60 24.83 10.37
C VAL A 33 -19.50 24.99 11.42
N SER A 34 -18.74 26.08 11.36
CA SER A 34 -17.73 26.38 12.38
C SER A 34 -18.34 26.47 13.78
N ALA A 35 -19.49 27.14 13.89
CA ALA A 35 -20.22 27.26 15.14
C ALA A 35 -20.79 25.92 15.65
N SER A 36 -21.24 25.03 14.76
CA SER A 36 -21.85 23.75 15.15
C SER A 36 -20.83 22.63 15.43
N THR A 37 -19.65 22.69 14.82
CA THR A 37 -18.60 21.65 14.94
C THR A 37 -17.42 22.07 15.80
N HIS A 38 -17.40 23.33 16.26
CA HIS A 38 -16.28 23.94 16.99
C HIS A 38 -14.93 23.87 16.24
N GLN A 39 -14.97 23.81 14.90
CA GLN A 39 -13.80 23.85 14.02
C GLN A 39 -13.77 25.17 13.25
N THR A 40 -12.60 25.72 12.92
CA THR A 40 -12.54 26.89 12.02
C THR A 40 -12.61 26.44 10.57
N VAL A 41 -13.74 26.69 9.90
CA VAL A 41 -14.00 26.31 8.52
C VAL A 41 -14.04 27.56 7.63
N VAL A 42 -13.37 27.51 6.49
CA VAL A 42 -13.33 28.59 5.50
C VAL A 42 -13.58 28.06 4.07
N PRO A 43 -14.17 28.83 3.15
CA PRO A 43 -14.23 28.46 1.74
C PRO A 43 -12.83 28.27 1.15
N ALA A 44 -12.69 27.29 0.24
CA ALA A 44 -11.44 27.03 -0.45
C ALA A 44 -11.54 27.41 -1.92
N ILE A 45 -10.38 27.65 -2.56
CA ILE A 45 -10.34 27.97 -3.99
C ILE A 45 -10.72 26.72 -4.80
N PRO A 46 -11.79 26.78 -5.62
CA PRO A 46 -12.18 25.65 -6.45
C PRO A 46 -11.13 25.35 -7.51
N HIS A 47 -10.85 24.07 -7.69
CA HIS A 47 -9.95 23.57 -8.72
C HIS A 47 -10.36 22.14 -9.08
N ASP A 48 -10.47 21.88 -10.38
CA ASP A 48 -10.72 20.53 -10.86
C ASP A 48 -9.50 19.66 -10.68
N MET A 49 -9.73 18.40 -10.36
CA MET A 49 -8.64 17.50 -10.00
C MET A 49 -8.92 16.05 -10.40
N ALA A 50 -8.06 15.48 -11.22
CA ALA A 50 -7.91 14.06 -11.36
C ALA A 50 -6.84 13.58 -10.37
N LEU A 51 -7.26 12.73 -9.43
CA LEU A 51 -6.37 12.05 -8.51
C LEU A 51 -6.05 10.67 -9.06
N SER A 52 -4.80 10.49 -9.47
CA SER A 52 -4.31 9.26 -10.08
C SER A 52 -2.86 9.01 -9.71
N TRP A 53 -2.47 7.74 -9.71
CA TRP A 53 -1.06 7.37 -9.68
C TRP A 53 -0.41 7.79 -11.00
N LYS A 54 0.63 8.64 -10.94
CA LYS A 54 1.53 8.89 -12.06
C LYS A 54 2.48 7.71 -12.18
N SER A 55 2.48 7.09 -13.34
CA SER A 55 3.64 6.37 -13.84
C SER A 55 4.04 7.00 -15.17
N VAL A 56 5.30 6.84 -15.53
CA VAL A 56 5.77 7.20 -16.87
C VAL A 56 5.30 6.14 -17.90
N ALA A 57 4.59 5.07 -17.50
CA ALA A 57 4.40 3.89 -18.37
C ALA A 57 3.24 2.89 -18.06
N VAL A 58 2.25 3.16 -17.20
CA VAL A 58 1.30 2.12 -16.73
C VAL A 58 -0.13 2.37 -17.19
N HIS A 59 -0.61 1.48 -18.06
CA HIS A 59 -2.00 1.36 -18.47
C HIS A 59 -2.81 0.66 -17.36
N PRO A 60 -4.09 1.02 -17.11
CA PRO A 60 -5.00 0.29 -16.20
C PRO A 60 -5.35 -1.16 -16.64
N MET A 61 -4.61 -1.72 -17.61
CA MET A 61 -4.65 -3.12 -18.06
C MET A 61 -3.35 -3.86 -17.68
N GLN A 62 -2.45 -3.28 -16.89
CA GLN A 62 -1.25 -3.95 -16.39
C GLN A 62 -1.58 -4.90 -15.24
N SER A 63 -2.53 -5.80 -15.44
CA SER A 63 -2.71 -7.02 -14.65
C SER A 63 -1.54 -8.02 -14.81
N LEU A 64 -0.37 -7.55 -15.29
CA LEU A 64 0.85 -8.31 -15.58
C LEU A 64 2.15 -7.63 -15.08
N GLU A 65 2.11 -6.53 -14.34
CA GLU A 65 3.28 -6.04 -13.58
C GLU A 65 3.27 -6.64 -12.16
N THR A 66 3.57 -7.92 -12.11
CA THR A 66 3.38 -8.84 -10.99
C THR A 66 4.36 -8.64 -9.82
N GLU A 67 5.54 -8.07 -10.05
CA GLU A 67 6.55 -7.87 -9.00
C GLU A 67 6.19 -6.71 -8.06
N TYR A 68 5.74 -5.56 -8.57
CA TYR A 68 5.30 -4.44 -7.74
C TYR A 68 4.02 -4.77 -6.97
N GLN A 69 3.10 -5.50 -7.59
CA GLN A 69 1.91 -6.00 -6.91
C GLN A 69 2.26 -7.02 -5.81
N GLY A 70 3.24 -7.90 -6.05
CA GLY A 70 3.80 -8.77 -5.03
C GLY A 70 4.32 -7.96 -3.85
N ILE A 71 5.26 -7.02 -4.07
CA ILE A 71 5.84 -6.19 -3.01
C ILE A 71 4.77 -5.40 -2.23
N VAL A 72 3.76 -4.87 -2.93
CA VAL A 72 2.64 -4.16 -2.31
C VAL A 72 1.80 -5.10 -1.45
N ARG A 73 1.37 -6.25 -1.99
CA ARG A 73 0.58 -7.26 -1.25
C ARG A 73 1.35 -7.84 -0.06
N ASP A 74 2.65 -8.06 -0.21
CA ASP A 74 3.56 -8.48 0.85
C ASP A 74 3.56 -7.50 2.03
N ALA A 75 3.49 -6.19 1.76
CA ALA A 75 3.42 -5.18 2.82
C ALA A 75 2.15 -5.30 3.67
N GLY A 76 1.05 -5.81 3.09
CA GLY A 76 -0.23 -6.02 3.78
C GLY A 76 -0.39 -7.39 4.46
N ARG A 77 0.44 -8.38 4.12
CA ARG A 77 0.23 -9.82 4.38
C ARG A 77 0.01 -10.20 5.85
N ASP A 78 0.73 -9.56 6.78
CA ASP A 78 0.66 -9.88 8.22
C ASP A 78 -0.11 -8.84 9.04
N SER A 79 -0.88 -8.01 8.36
CA SER A 79 -1.63 -6.96 9.03
C SER A 79 -2.78 -7.57 9.78
N GLY A 80 -2.76 -7.48 11.11
CA GLY A 80 -3.82 -8.00 11.99
C GLY A 80 -5.21 -7.37 11.77
N SER A 81 -5.35 -6.45 10.79
CA SER A 81 -6.62 -5.95 10.28
C SER A 81 -6.55 -5.60 8.78
N PRO A 82 -7.68 -5.69 8.04
CA PRO A 82 -7.76 -5.28 6.64
C PRO A 82 -7.37 -3.81 6.40
N ASP A 83 -7.67 -2.93 7.36
CA ASP A 83 -7.33 -1.50 7.24
C ASP A 83 -5.83 -1.25 7.37
N ALA A 84 -5.16 -1.99 8.25
CA ALA A 84 -3.71 -1.95 8.36
C ALA A 84 -3.03 -2.53 7.11
N ALA A 85 -3.61 -3.59 6.53
CA ALA A 85 -3.16 -4.14 5.26
C ALA A 85 -3.24 -3.09 4.15
N LEU A 86 -4.39 -2.44 4.02
CA LEU A 86 -4.65 -1.44 2.99
C LEU A 86 -3.76 -0.19 3.14
N GLN A 87 -3.47 0.22 4.39
CA GLN A 87 -2.52 1.31 4.65
C GLN A 87 -1.08 0.92 4.30
N ALA A 88 -0.64 -0.30 4.65
CA ALA A 88 0.69 -0.79 4.33
C ALA A 88 0.88 -1.01 2.83
N GLU A 89 -0.13 -1.60 2.16
CA GLU A 89 -0.19 -1.73 0.70
C GLU A 89 -0.13 -0.34 0.03
N SER A 90 -0.94 0.62 0.48
CA SER A 90 -0.94 1.99 -0.04
C SER A 90 0.41 2.69 0.17
N ALA A 91 1.03 2.51 1.33
CA ALA A 91 2.36 3.05 1.63
C ALA A 91 3.45 2.40 0.75
N ALA A 92 3.43 1.09 0.55
CA ALA A 92 4.33 0.38 -0.35
C ALA A 92 4.13 0.83 -1.81
N LEU A 93 2.88 0.96 -2.25
CA LEU A 93 2.54 1.40 -3.60
C LEU A 93 3.06 2.82 -3.87
N SER A 94 3.00 3.69 -2.85
CA SER A 94 3.51 5.07 -2.94
C SER A 94 5.03 5.18 -3.10
N GLN A 95 5.79 4.10 -2.84
CA GLN A 95 7.24 4.05 -3.07
C GLN A 95 7.58 3.87 -4.54
N PHE A 96 6.68 3.24 -5.31
CA PHE A 96 6.87 2.94 -6.73
C PHE A 96 6.21 3.98 -7.64
N PHE A 97 5.07 4.52 -7.21
CA PHE A 97 4.26 5.43 -8.00
C PHE A 97 4.08 6.75 -7.27
N SER A 98 4.39 7.86 -7.95
CA SER A 98 4.07 9.18 -7.41
C SER A 98 2.57 9.42 -7.52
N PHE A 99 1.91 9.68 -6.40
CA PHE A 99 0.56 10.21 -6.43
C PHE A 99 0.58 11.65 -6.94
N ASP A 100 -0.20 11.97 -7.97
CA ASP A 100 -0.26 13.35 -8.45
C ASP A 100 -1.70 13.81 -8.72
N ALA A 101 -1.92 15.09 -8.45
CA ALA A 101 -3.11 15.82 -8.78
C ALA A 101 -2.93 16.47 -10.17
N ALA A 102 -3.65 15.96 -11.16
CA ALA A 102 -3.66 16.52 -12.52
C ALA A 102 -5.02 17.18 -12.82
N MET A 103 -5.11 17.92 -13.93
CA MET A 103 -6.42 18.33 -14.46
C MET A 103 -7.13 17.12 -15.08
N PRO A 104 -8.45 16.94 -14.89
CA PRO A 104 -9.22 15.91 -15.57
C PRO A 104 -9.07 15.99 -17.09
N ARG A 105 -9.00 14.84 -17.76
CA ARG A 105 -8.88 14.73 -19.21
C ARG A 105 -9.87 13.70 -19.74
N LEU A 106 -10.29 13.89 -20.99
CA LEU A 106 -11.05 12.87 -21.71
C LEU A 106 -10.12 11.71 -22.09
N LEU A 107 -10.59 10.49 -21.89
CA LEU A 107 -9.87 9.28 -22.24
C LEU A 107 -9.93 9.06 -23.75
N GLY A 108 -8.76 8.75 -24.34
CA GLY A 108 -8.61 8.49 -25.78
C GLY A 108 -8.82 9.70 -26.69
N VAL A 109 -8.72 10.92 -26.15
CA VAL A 109 -8.75 12.19 -26.90
C VAL A 109 -7.37 12.84 -26.76
N GLY A 110 -6.70 13.09 -27.87
CA GLY A 110 -5.39 13.71 -27.91
C GLY A 110 -5.41 15.19 -27.49
N PRO A 111 -4.24 15.77 -27.13
CA PRO A 111 -4.17 17.19 -26.80
C PRO A 111 -4.63 18.07 -27.97
N GLY A 112 -5.70 18.84 -27.76
CA GLY A 112 -6.25 19.74 -28.78
C GLY A 112 -7.18 19.06 -29.80
N GLU A 113 -7.49 17.78 -29.64
CA GLU A 113 -8.49 17.11 -30.46
C GLU A 113 -9.92 17.46 -30.02
N GLY A 114 -10.80 17.64 -31.00
CA GLY A 114 -12.22 17.85 -30.75
C GLY A 114 -12.92 16.56 -30.35
N TYR A 115 -14.02 16.68 -29.61
CA TYR A 115 -14.84 15.55 -29.16
C TYR A 115 -16.30 15.97 -29.08
N GLU A 116 -17.23 15.11 -29.52
CA GLU A 116 -18.68 15.39 -29.57
C GLU A 116 -19.04 16.75 -30.23
N GLY A 117 -18.38 17.07 -31.34
CA GLY A 117 -18.63 18.32 -32.08
C GLY A 117 -18.05 19.58 -31.43
N LEU A 118 -17.38 19.47 -30.27
CA LEU A 118 -16.66 20.59 -29.64
C LEU A 118 -15.18 20.58 -30.04
N PRO A 119 -14.62 21.69 -30.56
CA PRO A 119 -13.19 21.78 -30.90
C PRO A 119 -12.27 21.66 -29.67
N VAL A 120 -12.71 22.22 -28.53
CA VAL A 120 -12.02 22.09 -27.24
C VAL A 120 -13.09 21.77 -26.19
N PRO A 121 -13.27 20.49 -25.82
CA PRO A 121 -14.48 20.06 -25.10
C PRO A 121 -14.51 20.48 -23.61
N LEU A 122 -13.35 20.52 -22.95
CA LEU A 122 -13.23 20.89 -21.54
C LEU A 122 -13.14 22.41 -21.38
N ALA A 123 -13.92 22.97 -20.45
CA ALA A 123 -14.05 24.41 -20.26
C ALA A 123 -12.72 25.11 -19.91
N ASP A 124 -11.92 24.51 -19.03
CA ASP A 124 -10.59 25.02 -18.65
C ASP A 124 -9.58 24.97 -19.79
N ASP A 125 -9.65 23.96 -20.67
CA ASP A 125 -8.82 23.87 -21.86
C ASP A 125 -9.28 24.88 -22.92
N GLN A 126 -10.58 25.05 -23.07
CA GLN A 126 -11.20 26.00 -24.00
C GLN A 126 -10.80 27.44 -23.64
N LEU A 127 -10.89 27.82 -22.36
CA LEU A 127 -10.43 29.12 -21.87
C LEU A 127 -8.92 29.29 -22.05
N ARG A 128 -8.11 28.26 -21.72
CA ARG A 128 -6.66 28.32 -21.92
C ARG A 128 -6.28 28.49 -23.38
N ARG A 129 -6.94 27.77 -24.29
CA ARG A 129 -6.71 27.86 -25.74
C ARG A 129 -7.09 29.24 -26.26
N ALA A 130 -8.26 29.77 -25.87
CA ALA A 130 -8.67 31.13 -26.23
C ALA A 130 -7.65 32.17 -25.75
N ARG A 131 -7.17 32.08 -24.50
CA ARG A 131 -6.10 32.95 -23.99
C ARG A 131 -4.77 32.81 -24.75
N GLN A 132 -4.40 31.60 -25.16
CA GLN A 132 -3.19 31.38 -25.94
C GLN A 132 -3.29 32.06 -27.32
N LEU A 133 -4.45 31.94 -27.97
CA LEU A 133 -4.75 32.58 -29.25
C LEU A 133 -4.76 34.11 -29.13
N GLU A 134 -5.43 34.67 -28.11
CA GLU A 134 -5.39 36.12 -27.81
C GLU A 134 -3.96 36.61 -27.59
N LYS A 135 -3.17 35.90 -26.78
CA LYS A 135 -1.76 36.27 -26.54
C LYS A 135 -0.91 36.16 -27.80
N SER A 136 -1.20 35.20 -28.67
CA SER A 136 -0.53 35.06 -29.97
C SER A 136 -0.86 36.23 -30.89
N ALA A 137 -2.15 36.54 -31.05
CA ALA A 137 -2.64 37.67 -31.83
C ALA A 137 -2.06 38.99 -31.32
N ARG A 138 -2.08 39.24 -30.00
CA ARG A 138 -1.50 40.44 -29.39
C ARG A 138 -0.02 40.61 -29.74
N ARG A 139 0.78 39.55 -29.63
CA ARG A 139 2.21 39.59 -30.02
C ARG A 139 2.38 39.90 -31.51
N GLY A 140 1.53 39.34 -32.36
CA GLY A 140 1.51 39.65 -33.80
C GLY A 140 1.20 41.12 -34.06
N ILE A 141 0.17 41.67 -33.39
CA ILE A 141 -0.23 43.09 -33.49
C ILE A 141 0.90 44.01 -33.02
N ASP A 142 1.48 43.75 -31.85
CA ASP A 142 2.56 44.56 -31.28
C ASP A 142 3.80 44.57 -32.19
N ALA A 143 4.15 43.42 -32.77
CA ALA A 143 5.25 43.30 -33.73
C ALA A 143 4.97 44.05 -35.04
N ALA A 144 3.75 43.99 -35.55
CA ALA A 144 3.34 44.70 -36.77
C ALA A 144 3.35 46.23 -36.57
N LEU A 145 2.84 46.70 -35.42
CA LEU A 145 2.87 48.11 -35.04
C LEU A 145 4.31 48.64 -34.87
N ALA A 146 5.22 47.84 -34.32
CA ALA A 146 6.62 48.21 -34.14
C ALA A 146 7.41 48.26 -35.46
N THR A 147 7.00 47.51 -36.48
CA THR A 147 7.72 47.38 -37.76
C THR A 147 7.04 48.08 -38.94
N ALA A 148 5.96 48.83 -38.69
CA ALA A 148 5.15 49.52 -39.70
C ALA A 148 4.75 48.63 -40.89
N ARG A 149 4.48 47.34 -40.64
CA ARG A 149 4.11 46.38 -41.68
C ARG A 149 2.73 46.71 -42.26
N PRO A 150 2.59 46.80 -43.59
CA PRO A 150 1.30 47.09 -44.22
C PRO A 150 0.32 45.91 -44.19
N ASP A 151 0.78 44.64 -44.08
CA ASP A 151 -0.07 43.45 -43.80
C ASP A 151 0.81 42.22 -43.41
N PRO A 152 0.34 41.21 -42.62
CA PRO A 152 -0.85 40.41 -42.90
C PRO A 152 -1.85 40.27 -41.72
N ALA A 153 -3.04 40.84 -41.87
CA ALA A 153 -4.17 40.73 -40.94
C ALA A 153 -4.65 39.29 -40.78
N GLY A 154 -4.60 38.47 -41.84
CA GLY A 154 -5.29 37.17 -41.89
C GLY A 154 -4.97 36.19 -40.76
N GLU A 155 -3.71 35.98 -40.36
CA GLU A 155 -3.37 35.04 -39.28
C GLU A 155 -3.73 35.58 -37.89
N VAL A 156 -3.56 36.89 -37.67
CA VAL A 156 -3.93 37.57 -36.42
C VAL A 156 -5.46 37.60 -36.28
N GLU A 157 -6.15 37.94 -37.35
CA GLU A 157 -7.60 37.96 -37.47
C GLU A 157 -8.16 36.56 -37.24
N ALA A 158 -7.63 35.53 -37.91
CA ALA A 158 -8.02 34.15 -37.69
C ALA A 158 -7.82 33.72 -36.24
N ALA A 159 -6.70 34.08 -35.61
CA ALA A 159 -6.45 33.77 -34.20
C ALA A 159 -7.43 34.51 -33.26
N LEU A 160 -7.77 35.77 -33.55
CA LEU A 160 -8.77 36.53 -32.79
C LEU A 160 -10.18 35.96 -32.96
N LEU A 161 -10.56 35.56 -34.18
CA LEU A 161 -11.85 34.95 -34.50
C LEU A 161 -11.97 33.56 -33.87
N GLU A 162 -10.93 32.73 -33.91
CA GLU A 162 -10.88 31.44 -33.22
C GLU A 162 -10.99 31.64 -31.70
N SER A 163 -10.25 32.60 -31.14
CA SER A 163 -10.33 32.93 -29.72
C SER A 163 -11.72 33.46 -29.32
N TRP A 164 -12.34 34.30 -30.14
CA TRP A 164 -13.69 34.81 -29.92
C TRP A 164 -14.73 33.68 -30.01
N GLY A 165 -14.58 32.76 -30.97
CA GLY A 165 -15.46 31.61 -31.13
C GLY A 165 -15.42 30.70 -29.90
N LEU A 166 -14.21 30.39 -29.42
CA LEU A 166 -14.04 29.62 -28.18
C LEU A 166 -14.59 30.35 -26.95
N ALA A 167 -14.39 31.67 -26.83
CA ALA A 167 -14.93 32.46 -25.73
C ALA A 167 -16.47 32.54 -25.74
N SER A 168 -17.06 32.71 -26.93
CA SER A 168 -18.51 32.78 -27.12
C SER A 168 -19.19 31.44 -26.81
N LEU A 169 -18.62 30.34 -27.31
CA LEU A 169 -19.08 28.99 -26.98
C LEU A 169 -19.00 28.72 -25.47
N LEU A 170 -17.94 29.18 -24.80
CA LEU A 170 -17.79 29.02 -23.35
C LEU A 170 -18.83 29.84 -22.58
N LEU A 171 -19.10 31.09 -23.01
CA LEU A 171 -20.11 31.94 -22.40
C LEU A 171 -21.52 31.32 -22.49
N GLU A 172 -21.88 30.74 -23.63
CA GLU A 172 -23.18 30.09 -23.83
C GLU A 172 -23.42 28.94 -22.84
N ARG A 173 -22.36 28.20 -22.46
CA ARG A 173 -22.46 27.10 -21.49
C ARG A 173 -22.89 27.55 -20.10
N PHE A 174 -22.61 28.78 -19.69
CA PHE A 174 -23.13 29.33 -18.42
C PHE A 174 -24.64 29.59 -18.47
N PHE A 175 -25.21 29.79 -19.66
CA PHE A 175 -26.64 30.08 -19.84
C PHE A 175 -27.47 28.84 -20.21
N ALA A 176 -26.96 27.64 -19.92
CA ALA A 176 -27.65 26.38 -20.22
C ALA A 176 -28.91 26.15 -19.38
N ILE A 177 -29.04 26.80 -18.21
CA ILE A 177 -30.28 26.75 -17.43
C ILE A 177 -31.37 27.56 -18.18
N PRO A 178 -32.56 26.99 -18.44
CA PRO A 178 -33.63 27.70 -19.14
C PRO A 178 -33.96 29.06 -18.50
N GLY A 179 -33.86 30.13 -19.29
CA GLY A 179 -34.15 31.50 -18.84
C GLY A 179 -33.01 32.22 -18.11
N SER A 180 -31.90 31.53 -17.81
CA SER A 180 -30.76 32.11 -17.07
C SER A 180 -30.04 33.25 -17.80
N SER A 181 -30.15 33.35 -19.12
CA SER A 181 -29.64 34.47 -19.91
C SER A 181 -30.26 35.84 -19.56
N ARG A 182 -31.36 35.84 -18.80
CA ARG A 182 -32.00 37.06 -18.26
C ARG A 182 -31.58 37.38 -16.83
N TRP A 183 -30.86 36.48 -16.16
CA TRP A 183 -30.38 36.70 -14.80
C TRP A 183 -29.20 37.67 -14.81
N ARG A 184 -29.21 38.64 -13.90
CA ARG A 184 -28.20 39.70 -13.84
C ARG A 184 -26.98 39.22 -13.07
N ILE A 185 -26.03 38.63 -13.78
CA ILE A 185 -24.73 38.20 -13.24
C ILE A 185 -23.66 39.12 -13.83
N PRO A 186 -23.01 40.00 -13.04
CA PRO A 186 -22.12 41.05 -13.55
C PRO A 186 -20.96 40.52 -14.40
N THR A 187 -20.26 39.48 -13.94
CA THR A 187 -19.14 38.83 -14.65
C THR A 187 -19.57 38.31 -16.02
N LEU A 188 -20.67 37.54 -16.08
CA LEU A 188 -21.20 37.02 -17.35
C LEU A 188 -21.77 38.13 -18.24
N SER A 189 -22.36 39.18 -17.65
CA SER A 189 -22.87 40.35 -18.39
C SER A 189 -21.72 41.12 -19.03
N GLN A 190 -20.61 41.29 -18.32
CA GLN A 190 -19.39 41.93 -18.82
C GLN A 190 -18.75 41.10 -19.94
N ALA A 191 -18.62 39.78 -19.76
CA ALA A 191 -18.15 38.88 -20.82
C ALA A 191 -19.03 39.01 -22.07
N ARG A 192 -20.36 38.99 -21.91
CA ARG A 192 -21.32 39.14 -23.01
C ARG A 192 -21.18 40.48 -23.73
N GLN A 193 -21.13 41.59 -23.00
CA GLN A 193 -20.96 42.93 -23.58
C GLN A 193 -19.66 43.05 -24.37
N ASN A 194 -18.58 42.45 -23.87
CA ASN A 194 -17.29 42.49 -24.54
C ASN A 194 -17.22 41.56 -25.76
N LEU A 195 -17.97 40.46 -25.81
CA LEU A 195 -18.02 39.57 -26.98
C LEU A 195 -19.04 39.99 -28.04
N ASP A 196 -20.03 40.80 -27.67
CA ASP A 196 -21.13 41.19 -28.55
C ASP A 196 -20.64 41.93 -29.80
N GLN A 197 -21.02 41.36 -30.96
CA GLN A 197 -20.61 41.80 -32.30
C GLN A 197 -19.09 41.93 -32.51
N LEU A 198 -18.27 41.32 -31.64
CA LEU A 198 -16.82 41.47 -31.71
C LEU A 198 -16.23 40.76 -32.94
N ASN A 199 -16.80 39.64 -33.37
CA ASN A 199 -16.44 38.97 -34.62
C ASN A 199 -16.55 39.90 -35.84
N LEU A 200 -17.70 40.58 -35.99
CA LEU A 200 -17.93 41.50 -37.10
C LEU A 200 -16.95 42.69 -37.06
N LYS A 201 -16.63 43.17 -35.86
CA LYS A 201 -15.64 44.24 -35.67
C LYS A 201 -14.22 43.78 -36.03
N ILE A 202 -13.86 42.53 -35.73
CA ILE A 202 -12.58 41.93 -36.11
C ILE A 202 -12.50 41.79 -37.64
N GLU A 203 -13.53 41.21 -38.28
CA GLU A 203 -13.60 41.01 -39.74
C GLU A 203 -13.60 42.30 -40.55
N THR A 204 -14.13 43.39 -39.99
CA THR A 204 -14.21 44.71 -40.65
C THR A 204 -13.09 45.67 -40.24
N ALA A 205 -12.10 45.19 -39.49
CA ALA A 205 -10.97 46.02 -39.05
C ALA A 205 -10.12 46.45 -40.25
N THR A 206 -9.92 47.75 -40.39
CA THR A 206 -9.18 48.37 -41.50
C THR A 206 -7.72 48.69 -41.16
N ASN A 207 -7.31 48.54 -39.90
CA ASN A 207 -5.95 48.84 -39.45
C ASN A 207 -5.58 48.14 -38.13
N TRP A 208 -4.27 48.07 -37.86
CA TRP A 208 -3.70 47.43 -36.66
C TRP A 208 -4.16 48.05 -35.33
N GLN A 209 -4.50 49.35 -35.29
CA GLN A 209 -4.97 50.02 -34.07
C GLN A 209 -6.38 49.57 -33.68
N GLN A 210 -7.25 49.33 -34.67
CA GLN A 210 -8.56 48.73 -34.45
C GLN A 210 -8.44 47.30 -33.91
N LEU A 211 -7.60 46.47 -34.54
CA LEU A 211 -7.32 45.10 -34.06
C LEU A 211 -6.74 45.09 -32.64
N GLN A 212 -5.87 46.04 -32.29
CA GLN A 212 -5.34 46.16 -30.92
C GLN A 212 -6.45 46.44 -29.90
N ARG A 213 -7.40 47.33 -30.23
CA ARG A 213 -8.57 47.62 -29.37
C ARG A 213 -9.47 46.40 -29.22
N TYR A 214 -9.76 45.70 -30.31
CA TYR A 214 -10.60 44.50 -30.29
C TYR A 214 -9.93 43.33 -29.56
N CYS A 215 -8.61 43.18 -29.67
CA CYS A 215 -7.82 42.24 -28.86
C CYS A 215 -7.92 42.56 -27.36
N ALA A 216 -7.83 43.84 -26.99
CA ALA A 216 -8.02 44.26 -25.59
C ALA A 216 -9.45 44.01 -25.08
N GLN A 217 -10.46 44.24 -25.94
CA GLN A 217 -11.86 43.94 -25.64
C GLN A 217 -12.08 42.42 -25.43
N LEU A 218 -11.50 41.58 -26.31
CA LEU A 218 -11.53 40.12 -26.17
C LEU A 218 -10.86 39.66 -24.88
N ARG A 219 -9.71 40.25 -24.53
CA ARG A 219 -9.03 39.97 -23.27
C ARG A 219 -9.90 40.29 -22.05
N ALA A 220 -10.60 41.43 -22.06
CA ALA A 220 -11.54 41.78 -20.99
C ALA A 220 -12.70 40.77 -20.87
N ALA A 221 -13.17 40.21 -21.99
CA ALA A 221 -14.13 39.10 -21.96
C ALA A 221 -13.54 37.82 -21.35
N LEU A 222 -12.32 37.46 -21.77
CA LEU A 222 -11.63 36.28 -21.25
C LEU A 222 -11.33 36.40 -19.77
N ASP A 223 -10.99 37.59 -19.26
CA ASP A 223 -10.75 37.86 -17.84
C ASP A 223 -12.05 37.66 -17.03
N ALA A 224 -13.17 38.18 -17.51
CA ALA A 224 -14.48 37.93 -16.88
C ALA A 224 -14.90 36.44 -16.92
N LEU A 225 -14.58 35.72 -18.00
CA LEU A 225 -14.83 34.28 -18.10
C LEU A 225 -13.90 33.45 -17.20
N GLU A 226 -12.65 33.88 -16.98
CA GLU A 226 -11.72 33.22 -16.06
C GLU A 226 -12.22 33.29 -14.62
N ASP A 227 -12.73 34.44 -14.21
CA ASP A 227 -13.36 34.60 -12.89
C ASP A 227 -14.59 33.70 -12.75
N ALA A 228 -15.44 33.62 -13.78
CA ALA A 228 -16.64 32.77 -13.78
C ALA A 228 -16.32 31.27 -13.80
N VAL A 229 -15.32 30.83 -14.57
CA VAL A 229 -14.88 29.41 -14.64
C VAL A 229 -14.26 28.96 -13.33
N SER A 230 -13.53 29.85 -12.64
CA SER A 230 -12.99 29.58 -11.30
C SER A 230 -14.11 29.28 -10.30
N GLY A 231 -15.29 29.89 -10.49
CA GLY A 231 -16.58 29.47 -9.94
C GLY A 231 -16.61 29.20 -8.43
N TYR A 232 -17.55 28.34 -8.02
CA TYR A 232 -17.75 27.95 -6.62
C TYR A 232 -17.61 26.43 -6.38
N ALA A 233 -17.55 25.65 -7.45
CA ALA A 233 -17.55 24.18 -7.39
C ALA A 233 -16.38 23.60 -8.17
N SER A 234 -16.08 22.34 -7.92
CA SER A 234 -14.99 21.61 -8.57
C SER A 234 -15.45 20.23 -9.01
N VAL A 235 -14.91 19.78 -10.13
CA VAL A 235 -15.03 18.40 -10.60
C VAL A 235 -13.80 17.63 -10.15
N GLN A 236 -14.01 16.53 -9.41
CA GLN A 236 -12.93 15.60 -9.10
C GLN A 236 -13.16 14.24 -9.74
N ALA A 237 -12.10 13.65 -10.28
CA ALA A 237 -12.08 12.29 -10.80
C ALA A 237 -11.03 11.48 -10.03
N ILE A 238 -11.45 10.41 -9.37
CA ILE A 238 -10.61 9.62 -8.46
C ILE A 238 -10.43 8.23 -9.08
N TYR A 239 -9.18 7.90 -9.40
CA TYR A 239 -8.80 6.69 -10.11
C TYR A 239 -7.98 5.70 -9.27
N PHE A 240 -7.75 5.98 -8.00
CA PHE A 240 -6.89 5.16 -7.13
C PHE A 240 -7.66 4.26 -6.16
N ILE A 241 -9.00 4.32 -6.13
CA ILE A 241 -9.80 3.41 -5.30
C ILE A 241 -9.86 2.05 -5.98
N ASP A 242 -9.49 0.98 -5.27
CA ASP A 242 -9.32 -0.36 -5.87
C ASP A 242 -10.58 -0.92 -6.52
N SER A 243 -11.75 -0.72 -5.91
CA SER A 243 -12.99 -1.36 -6.35
C SER A 243 -13.81 -0.57 -7.38
N PHE A 244 -13.64 0.77 -7.44
CA PHE A 244 -14.41 1.63 -8.34
C PHE A 244 -13.69 2.95 -8.67
N TYR A 245 -14.13 3.60 -9.75
CA TYR A 245 -13.81 4.99 -10.07
C TYR A 245 -14.86 5.92 -9.46
N LEU A 246 -14.45 7.07 -8.93
CA LEU A 246 -15.37 8.06 -8.37
C LEU A 246 -15.25 9.40 -9.10
N TYR A 247 -16.35 9.87 -9.68
CA TYR A 247 -16.47 11.19 -10.29
C TYR A 247 -17.41 12.04 -9.45
N ARG A 248 -17.01 13.26 -9.11
CA ARG A 248 -17.79 14.08 -8.20
C ARG A 248 -17.83 15.55 -8.57
N LEU A 249 -18.96 16.17 -8.28
CA LEU A 249 -19.15 17.61 -8.24
C LEU A 249 -19.26 18.03 -6.77
N LEU A 250 -18.44 18.98 -6.34
CA LEU A 250 -18.36 19.40 -4.94
C LEU A 250 -18.14 20.91 -4.78
N VAL A 251 -18.44 21.45 -3.61
CA VAL A 251 -17.99 22.78 -3.16
C VAL A 251 -16.84 22.60 -2.17
N PRO A 252 -15.64 23.14 -2.44
CA PRO A 252 -14.46 22.89 -1.60
C PRO A 252 -14.38 23.87 -0.43
N PHE A 253 -13.99 23.35 0.74
CA PHE A 253 -13.74 24.10 1.97
C PHE A 253 -12.41 23.65 2.60
N GLN A 254 -11.96 24.38 3.61
CA GLN A 254 -10.77 24.06 4.39
C GLN A 254 -11.04 24.23 5.89
N ILE A 255 -10.50 23.32 6.69
CA ILE A 255 -10.39 23.45 8.13
C ILE A 255 -9.03 24.07 8.43
N GLU A 256 -9.02 25.17 9.19
CA GLU A 256 -7.79 25.80 9.70
C GLU A 256 -7.63 25.48 11.19
N THR A 257 -6.48 24.92 11.57
CA THR A 257 -6.19 24.54 12.96
C THR A 257 -4.71 24.72 13.29
N GLN A 258 -4.39 24.92 14.56
CA GLN A 258 -3.00 25.04 15.04
C GLN A 258 -2.31 23.68 15.21
N GLN A 259 -3.08 22.60 15.30
CA GLN A 259 -2.56 21.24 15.46
C GLN A 259 -2.89 20.39 14.23
N LYS A 260 -1.99 19.46 13.90
CA LYS A 260 -2.24 18.51 12.81
C LYS A 260 -3.41 17.60 13.19
N LEU A 261 -4.36 17.40 12.27
CA LEU A 261 -5.45 16.43 12.46
C LEU A 261 -4.91 15.02 12.23
N ASP A 262 -4.83 14.23 13.29
CA ASP A 262 -4.28 12.86 13.25
C ASP A 262 -5.31 11.82 12.77
N ASN A 263 -6.61 12.15 12.73
CA ASN A 263 -7.67 11.28 12.21
C ASN A 263 -8.56 11.99 11.16
N ASN A 264 -9.29 11.20 10.36
CA ASN A 264 -10.20 11.70 9.34
C ASN A 264 -11.63 11.97 9.85
N GLU A 265 -11.95 11.66 11.11
CA GLU A 265 -13.31 11.75 11.66
C GLU A 265 -13.84 13.18 11.65
N VAL A 266 -13.01 14.14 12.09
CA VAL A 266 -13.35 15.57 12.08
C VAL A 266 -13.64 16.06 10.65
N LYS A 267 -12.88 15.59 9.65
CA LYS A 267 -13.12 15.94 8.25
C LYS A 267 -14.46 15.40 7.74
N ILE A 268 -14.82 14.17 8.15
CA ILE A 268 -16.08 13.53 7.78
C ILE A 268 -17.25 14.27 8.40
N GLU A 269 -17.17 14.60 9.69
CA GLU A 269 -18.20 15.35 10.41
C GLU A 269 -18.45 16.72 9.78
N VAL A 270 -17.39 17.52 9.59
CA VAL A 270 -17.46 18.85 8.98
C VAL A 270 -18.00 18.77 7.56
N SER A 271 -17.54 17.81 6.76
CA SER A 271 -18.05 17.64 5.38
C SER A 271 -19.54 17.27 5.37
N GLY A 272 -19.98 16.40 6.28
CA GLY A 272 -21.39 16.04 6.43
C GLY A 272 -22.28 17.23 6.81
N ALA A 273 -21.81 18.10 7.72
CA ALA A 273 -22.50 19.33 8.09
C ALA A 273 -22.59 20.33 6.93
N LEU A 274 -21.48 20.51 6.17
CA LEU A 274 -21.44 21.36 4.98
C LEU A 274 -22.39 20.87 3.89
N THR A 275 -22.38 19.57 3.58
CA THR A 275 -23.35 18.95 2.67
C THR A 275 -24.77 19.25 3.14
N LYS A 276 -25.08 18.97 4.41
CA LYS A 276 -26.43 19.16 4.97
C LYS A 276 -27.01 20.56 4.78
N ILE A 277 -26.22 21.60 5.00
CA ILE A 277 -26.69 22.98 4.87
C ILE A 277 -26.93 23.35 3.39
N ILE A 278 -26.00 23.00 2.50
CA ILE A 278 -26.07 23.39 1.09
C ILE A 278 -27.17 22.63 0.36
N THR A 279 -27.27 21.31 0.53
CA THR A 279 -28.24 20.48 -0.20
C THR A 279 -29.68 20.60 0.32
N ALA A 280 -29.89 21.21 1.50
CA ALA A 280 -31.23 21.48 2.04
C ALA A 280 -32.02 22.50 1.20
N GLN A 281 -31.37 23.21 0.29
CA GLN A 281 -32.01 24.22 -0.56
C GLN A 281 -32.94 23.57 -1.60
N PRO A 282 -34.25 23.92 -1.64
CA PRO A 282 -35.20 23.30 -2.56
C PRO A 282 -34.83 23.47 -4.04
N TRP A 283 -34.38 24.68 -4.42
CA TRP A 283 -33.96 25.00 -5.79
C TRP A 283 -32.76 24.15 -6.23
N LEU A 284 -31.83 23.87 -5.31
CA LEU A 284 -30.66 23.04 -5.60
C LEU A 284 -31.04 21.57 -5.75
N SER A 285 -31.89 21.05 -4.85
CA SER A 285 -32.37 19.67 -4.92
C SER A 285 -33.12 19.39 -6.23
N VAL A 286 -33.96 20.31 -6.69
CA VAL A 286 -34.64 20.18 -8.00
C VAL A 286 -33.64 20.18 -9.15
N TRP A 287 -32.68 21.11 -9.15
CA TRP A 287 -31.66 21.17 -10.20
C TRP A 287 -30.78 19.91 -10.22
N LEU A 288 -30.32 19.42 -9.07
CA LEU A 288 -29.52 18.19 -8.97
C LEU A 288 -30.27 16.97 -9.51
N ARG A 289 -31.56 16.81 -9.16
CA ARG A 289 -32.43 15.78 -9.72
C ARG A 289 -32.43 15.83 -11.24
N ASP A 290 -32.74 17.00 -11.79
CA ASP A 290 -32.91 17.19 -13.24
C ASP A 290 -31.60 16.94 -13.98
N LYS A 291 -30.45 17.28 -13.39
CA LYS A 291 -29.11 16.99 -13.95
C LYS A 291 -28.73 15.51 -13.90
N LEU A 292 -29.16 14.77 -12.90
CA LEU A 292 -28.97 13.33 -12.89
C LEU A 292 -29.86 12.63 -13.92
N LEU A 293 -31.09 13.12 -14.15
CA LEU A 293 -31.93 12.65 -15.24
C LEU A 293 -31.36 13.00 -16.63
N ASP A 294 -30.78 14.19 -16.79
CA ASP A 294 -30.05 14.56 -18.01
C ASP A 294 -28.86 13.61 -18.24
N LEU A 295 -28.07 13.34 -17.20
CA LEU A 295 -26.95 12.40 -17.29
C LEU A 295 -27.41 11.00 -17.70
N ARG A 296 -28.48 10.48 -17.09
CA ARG A 296 -29.09 9.20 -17.47
C ARG A 296 -29.46 9.15 -18.95
N ASN A 297 -30.09 10.21 -19.47
CA ASN A 297 -30.50 10.27 -20.86
C ASN A 297 -29.29 10.25 -21.81
N ARG A 298 -28.23 11.00 -21.48
CA ARG A 298 -26.96 10.96 -22.24
C ARG A 298 -26.35 9.57 -22.25
N LEU A 299 -26.30 8.90 -21.11
CA LEU A 299 -25.77 7.52 -21.01
C LEU A 299 -26.58 6.53 -21.84
N THR A 300 -27.90 6.70 -21.91
CA THR A 300 -28.78 5.85 -22.74
C THR A 300 -28.51 6.03 -24.23
N LEU A 301 -28.16 7.25 -24.66
CA LEU A 301 -27.75 7.52 -26.04
C LEU A 301 -26.36 6.95 -26.36
N GLU A 302 -25.44 6.96 -25.39
CA GLU A 302 -24.09 6.40 -25.53
C GLU A 302 -24.05 4.86 -25.59
N ASP A 303 -25.02 4.21 -24.95
CA ASP A 303 -25.18 2.76 -24.97
C ASP A 303 -26.64 2.33 -25.21
N PRO A 304 -27.10 2.36 -26.46
CA PRO A 304 -28.45 1.90 -26.81
C PRO A 304 -28.64 0.39 -26.64
N SER A 305 -27.56 -0.37 -26.38
CA SER A 305 -27.60 -1.82 -26.22
C SER A 305 -27.95 -2.28 -24.81
N GLY A 306 -28.04 -1.36 -23.83
CA GLY A 306 -28.45 -1.68 -22.45
C GLY A 306 -27.39 -2.42 -21.63
N ASN A 307 -26.11 -2.25 -21.95
CA ASN A 307 -24.97 -2.74 -21.18
C ASN A 307 -24.53 -1.77 -20.06
N VAL A 308 -25.26 -0.68 -19.84
CA VAL A 308 -24.99 0.32 -18.79
C VAL A 308 -26.23 0.49 -17.92
N LEU A 309 -26.05 0.28 -16.62
CA LEU A 309 -27.05 0.61 -15.60
C LEU A 309 -26.71 1.96 -14.98
N PHE A 310 -27.72 2.79 -14.73
CA PHE A 310 -27.62 4.05 -13.98
C PHE A 310 -28.72 4.06 -12.93
N PHE A 311 -28.37 4.34 -11.66
CA PHE A 311 -29.34 4.41 -10.58
C PHE A 311 -28.89 5.30 -9.42
N LEU A 312 -29.87 5.85 -8.71
CA LEU A 312 -29.69 6.54 -7.44
C LEU A 312 -29.52 5.51 -6.31
N LYS A 313 -28.55 5.73 -5.43
CA LYS A 313 -28.28 4.91 -4.24
C LYS A 313 -28.34 5.74 -2.96
N GLY A 314 -28.08 5.10 -1.82
CA GLY A 314 -27.96 5.80 -0.54
C GLY A 314 -29.30 6.17 0.11
N GLY A 315 -29.24 7.08 1.09
CA GLY A 315 -30.40 7.41 1.93
C GLY A 315 -31.57 8.04 1.17
N ARG A 316 -31.29 8.80 0.10
CA ARG A 316 -32.31 9.43 -0.75
C ARG A 316 -33.09 8.39 -1.56
N ALA A 317 -32.42 7.39 -2.12
CA ALA A 317 -33.08 6.34 -2.89
C ALA A 317 -34.03 5.49 -2.02
N ILE A 318 -33.74 5.30 -0.73
CA ILE A 318 -34.64 4.60 0.20
C ILE A 318 -35.96 5.35 0.37
N LYS A 319 -35.96 6.68 0.31
CA LYS A 319 -37.20 7.47 0.39
C LYS A 319 -38.17 7.18 -0.77
N TYR A 320 -37.69 6.67 -1.90
CA TYR A 320 -38.57 6.19 -2.97
C TYR A 320 -39.30 4.90 -2.56
N LEU A 321 -38.66 4.01 -1.81
CA LEU A 321 -39.27 2.78 -1.27
C LEU A 321 -40.20 3.04 -0.08
N GLU A 322 -40.00 4.16 0.62
CA GLU A 322 -40.89 4.59 1.72
C GLU A 322 -42.11 5.38 1.21
N GLY A 323 -42.18 5.72 -0.08
CA GLY A 323 -43.25 6.55 -0.66
C GLY A 323 -43.06 8.07 -0.50
N ASP A 324 -42.05 8.49 0.27
CA ASP A 324 -41.77 9.90 0.62
C ASP A 324 -40.56 10.46 -0.15
N TRP A 325 -40.46 10.19 -1.45
CA TRP A 325 -39.29 10.52 -2.29
C TRP A 325 -38.91 12.03 -2.28
N GLN A 326 -39.88 12.91 -2.01
CA GLN A 326 -39.65 14.36 -1.89
C GLN A 326 -38.90 14.76 -0.60
N GLN A 327 -38.90 13.90 0.43
CA GLN A 327 -38.26 14.15 1.71
C GLN A 327 -36.83 13.60 1.80
N GLY A 328 -36.23 13.20 0.67
CA GLY A 328 -34.82 12.82 0.63
C GLY A 328 -33.90 13.97 1.05
N VAL A 329 -32.94 13.68 1.93
CA VAL A 329 -31.98 14.66 2.47
C VAL A 329 -30.56 14.30 1.99
N ASN A 330 -29.79 15.31 1.59
CA ASN A 330 -28.33 15.35 1.35
C ASN A 330 -27.68 14.47 0.28
N ASP A 331 -28.10 13.23 0.08
CA ASP A 331 -27.23 12.27 -0.63
C ASP A 331 -27.75 12.02 -2.05
N TRP A 332 -27.20 12.74 -3.03
CA TRP A 332 -27.41 12.48 -4.47
C TRP A 332 -26.37 11.48 -5.01
N ASP A 333 -26.13 10.42 -4.23
CA ASP A 333 -25.21 9.35 -4.60
C ASP A 333 -25.78 8.55 -5.76
N THR A 334 -25.02 8.46 -6.84
CA THR A 334 -25.40 7.70 -8.02
C THR A 334 -24.32 6.69 -8.39
N GLN A 335 -24.74 5.66 -9.11
CA GLN A 335 -23.84 4.62 -9.54
C GLN A 335 -24.13 4.22 -10.99
N ILE A 336 -23.05 4.00 -11.72
CA ILE A 336 -23.05 3.48 -13.08
C ILE A 336 -22.38 2.11 -13.05
N VAL A 337 -23.04 1.09 -13.61
CA VAL A 337 -22.47 -0.25 -13.73
C VAL A 337 -22.45 -0.63 -15.20
N ILE A 338 -21.27 -0.92 -15.72
CA ILE A 338 -21.10 -1.44 -17.08
C ILE A 338 -21.06 -2.96 -16.98
N ASN A 339 -21.80 -3.65 -17.85
CA ASN A 339 -21.89 -5.11 -17.91
C ASN A 339 -20.50 -5.78 -17.81
N PRO A 340 -20.15 -6.39 -16.66
CA PRO A 340 -18.83 -6.96 -16.44
C PRO A 340 -18.62 -8.29 -17.17
N ASP A 341 -19.67 -8.86 -17.77
CA ASP A 341 -19.57 -10.05 -18.62
C ASP A 341 -19.23 -9.71 -20.08
N LEU A 342 -19.13 -8.43 -20.45
CA LEU A 342 -18.64 -8.05 -21.78
C LEU A 342 -17.16 -8.45 -21.95
N PRO A 343 -16.73 -8.85 -23.17
CA PRO A 343 -15.31 -9.02 -23.46
C PRO A 343 -14.52 -7.72 -23.24
N PRO A 344 -13.25 -7.77 -22.80
CA PRO A 344 -12.45 -6.57 -22.55
C PRO A 344 -12.39 -5.62 -23.76
N ALA A 345 -12.29 -6.19 -24.97
CA ALA A 345 -12.26 -5.45 -26.23
C ALA A 345 -13.54 -4.64 -26.50
N VAL A 346 -14.65 -4.96 -25.84
CA VAL A 346 -15.93 -4.23 -25.91
C VAL A 346 -16.10 -3.34 -24.68
N TRP A 347 -15.72 -3.84 -23.50
CA TRP A 347 -15.89 -3.14 -22.23
C TRP A 347 -15.07 -1.85 -22.15
N TYR A 348 -13.77 -1.87 -22.46
CA TYR A 348 -12.92 -0.69 -22.32
C TYR A 348 -13.30 0.47 -23.27
N PRO A 349 -13.64 0.22 -24.55
CA PRO A 349 -14.20 1.25 -25.41
C PRO A 349 -15.51 1.84 -24.89
N LEU A 350 -16.39 1.01 -24.29
CA LEU A 350 -17.63 1.47 -23.67
C LEU A 350 -17.35 2.32 -22.42
N PHE A 351 -16.49 1.84 -21.51
CA PHE A 351 -16.02 2.59 -20.34
C PHE A 351 -15.46 3.96 -20.72
N ARG A 352 -14.63 4.04 -21.76
CA ARG A 352 -14.10 5.31 -22.26
C ARG A 352 -15.21 6.29 -22.64
N ARG A 353 -16.22 5.85 -23.39
CA ARG A 353 -17.36 6.71 -23.79
C ARG A 353 -18.17 7.17 -22.58
N ILE A 354 -18.50 6.25 -21.69
CA ILE A 354 -19.27 6.51 -20.47
C ILE A 354 -18.54 7.47 -19.54
N GLN A 355 -17.24 7.26 -19.30
CA GLN A 355 -16.41 8.15 -18.49
C GLN A 355 -16.33 9.56 -19.10
N ASN A 356 -16.10 9.68 -20.41
CA ASN A 356 -16.07 10.95 -21.10
C ASN A 356 -17.42 11.68 -20.98
N CYS A 357 -18.54 10.98 -21.18
CA CYS A 357 -19.89 11.50 -21.02
C CYS A 357 -20.11 12.04 -19.59
N VAL A 358 -19.73 11.29 -18.56
CA VAL A 358 -19.83 11.73 -17.16
C VAL A 358 -18.98 12.97 -16.90
N LEU A 359 -17.72 12.99 -17.35
CA LEU A 359 -16.83 14.13 -17.14
C LEU A 359 -17.35 15.40 -17.83
N LEU A 360 -17.83 15.29 -19.07
CA LEU A 360 -18.41 16.42 -19.80
C LEU A 360 -19.68 16.95 -19.14
N ALA A 361 -20.54 16.06 -18.65
CA ALA A 361 -21.73 16.43 -17.91
C ALA A 361 -21.37 17.18 -16.62
N LEU A 362 -20.46 16.65 -15.78
CA LEU A 362 -20.06 17.31 -14.53
C LEU A 362 -19.39 18.67 -14.78
N GLN A 363 -18.58 18.79 -15.83
CA GLN A 363 -18.01 20.08 -16.27
C GLN A 363 -19.09 21.10 -16.61
N GLN A 364 -20.11 20.67 -17.36
CA GLN A 364 -21.24 21.51 -17.70
C GLN A 364 -22.03 21.92 -16.45
N TYR A 365 -22.28 20.96 -15.54
CA TYR A 365 -23.02 21.21 -14.30
C TYR A 365 -22.28 22.17 -13.36
N ARG A 366 -20.94 22.14 -13.34
CA ARG A 366 -20.12 23.11 -12.60
C ARG A 366 -20.38 24.56 -13.06
N LEU A 367 -20.40 24.80 -14.38
CA LEU A 367 -20.65 26.14 -14.93
C LEU A 367 -22.07 26.61 -14.64
N GLU A 368 -23.04 25.71 -14.76
CA GLU A 368 -24.43 26.00 -14.40
C GLU A 368 -24.61 26.28 -12.90
N PHE A 369 -23.89 25.56 -12.03
CA PHE A 369 -23.94 25.78 -10.58
C PHE A 369 -23.45 27.18 -10.21
N TYR A 370 -22.44 27.72 -10.91
CA TYR A 370 -22.03 29.12 -10.74
C TYR A 370 -23.21 30.08 -10.98
N THR A 371 -23.91 29.92 -12.10
CA THR A 371 -25.06 30.74 -12.47
C THR A 371 -26.24 30.57 -11.50
N LEU A 372 -26.50 29.34 -11.07
CA LEU A 372 -27.56 28.99 -10.14
C LEU A 372 -27.32 29.56 -8.73
N LEU A 373 -26.13 29.36 -8.17
CA LEU A 373 -25.78 29.83 -6.82
C LEU A 373 -25.78 31.36 -6.78
N TYR A 374 -25.17 32.02 -7.76
CA TYR A 374 -25.16 33.49 -7.81
C TYR A 374 -26.57 34.07 -7.81
N HIS A 375 -27.49 33.49 -8.61
CA HIS A 375 -28.86 33.96 -8.69
C HIS A 375 -29.64 33.80 -7.37
N ASN A 376 -29.44 32.68 -6.67
CA ASN A 376 -30.17 32.34 -5.44
C ASN A 376 -29.47 32.78 -4.16
N ALA A 377 -28.23 33.29 -4.24
CA ALA A 377 -27.42 33.66 -3.08
C ALA A 377 -28.15 34.61 -2.11
N PRO A 378 -28.87 35.67 -2.54
CA PRO A 378 -29.59 36.54 -1.60
C PRO A 378 -30.66 35.80 -0.80
N THR A 379 -31.42 34.91 -1.44
CA THR A 379 -32.44 34.08 -0.78
C THR A 379 -31.81 33.08 0.17
N PHE A 380 -30.73 32.42 -0.26
CA PHE A 380 -30.03 31.44 0.56
C PHE A 380 -29.39 32.09 1.80
N GLN A 381 -28.78 33.27 1.67
CA GLN A 381 -28.28 34.05 2.80
C GLN A 381 -29.40 34.40 3.80
N ALA A 382 -30.57 34.83 3.30
CA ALA A 382 -31.71 35.13 4.16
C ALA A 382 -32.22 33.89 4.92
N ASP A 383 -32.21 32.71 4.28
CA ASP A 383 -32.59 31.45 4.92
C ASP A 383 -31.57 31.01 5.98
N LEU A 384 -30.28 31.23 5.74
CA LEU A 384 -29.23 30.98 6.74
C LEU A 384 -29.38 31.91 7.94
N LEU A 385 -29.72 33.18 7.75
CA LEU A 385 -29.87 34.14 8.85
C LEU A 385 -31.18 33.97 9.62
N ARG A 386 -32.11 33.14 9.15
CA ARG A 386 -33.37 32.88 9.84
C ARG A 386 -33.12 32.15 11.17
N PRO A 387 -33.65 32.64 12.31
CA PRO A 387 -33.56 31.90 13.56
C PRO A 387 -34.29 30.55 13.42
N PRO A 388 -33.81 29.48 14.09
CA PRO A 388 -34.50 28.20 14.05
C PRO A 388 -35.94 28.37 14.53
N PRO A 389 -36.93 27.69 13.91
CA PRO A 389 -38.30 27.72 14.42
C PRO A 389 -38.29 27.25 15.90
N PRO A 390 -39.12 27.85 16.78
CA PRO A 390 -39.26 27.33 18.13
C PRO A 390 -39.65 25.85 18.04
N PRO A 391 -39.09 24.98 18.89
CA PRO A 391 -39.44 23.56 18.87
C PRO A 391 -40.97 23.44 19.00
N ALA A 392 -41.57 22.59 18.16
CA ALA A 392 -42.94 22.16 18.38
C ALA A 392 -42.99 21.56 19.78
N THR A 393 -43.89 22.07 20.62
CA THR A 393 -44.09 21.58 21.99
C THR A 393 -44.65 20.16 21.96
N ASP A 394 -43.78 19.17 22.03
CA ASP A 394 -44.08 17.88 22.64
C ASP A 394 -43.77 17.95 24.15
N PRO A 395 -44.43 17.12 24.98
CA PRO A 395 -44.49 17.34 26.43
C PRO A 395 -43.11 17.21 27.08
N VAL A 396 -42.86 18.15 28.01
CA VAL A 396 -41.70 18.24 28.89
C VAL A 396 -41.50 16.91 29.64
N ASP A 397 -40.32 16.32 29.50
CA ASP A 397 -39.83 15.29 30.43
C ASP A 397 -38.78 15.94 31.32
N ASP A 398 -39.15 16.11 32.60
CA ASP A 398 -38.35 16.69 33.66
C ASP A 398 -37.17 15.76 34.00
N ALA A 399 -35.95 16.18 33.64
CA ALA A 399 -34.74 15.69 34.29
C ALA A 399 -34.01 16.88 34.96
N PRO A 400 -33.73 16.82 36.27
CA PRO A 400 -33.20 17.94 37.04
C PRO A 400 -31.75 18.29 36.65
N PRO A 401 -31.34 19.56 36.80
CA PRO A 401 -29.97 20.00 36.55
C PRO A 401 -29.04 19.55 37.68
N ASP A 402 -27.94 18.89 37.34
CA ASP A 402 -26.85 18.65 38.29
C ASP A 402 -25.87 19.86 38.28
N PRO A 403 -25.39 20.32 39.45
CA PRO A 403 -24.94 21.69 39.67
C PRO A 403 -23.44 21.91 39.44
N GLN A 404 -23.15 23.07 38.84
CA GLN A 404 -22.07 24.01 39.18
C GLN A 404 -20.70 23.42 39.60
N HIS A 405 -19.72 23.54 38.71
CA HIS A 405 -18.35 23.91 39.11
C HIS A 405 -18.10 25.36 38.70
N GLY A 406 -17.97 26.19 39.73
CA GLY A 406 -18.01 27.65 39.64
C GLY A 406 -16.81 28.26 38.95
N ALA A 407 -17.11 29.28 38.15
CA ALA A 407 -16.15 30.29 37.74
C ALA A 407 -15.67 31.07 38.98
N ALA A 408 -14.37 31.07 39.22
CA ALA A 408 -13.72 32.09 40.04
C ALA A 408 -13.12 33.14 39.10
N ASN A 409 -13.78 34.30 39.05
CA ASN A 409 -13.23 35.53 38.48
C ASN A 409 -11.97 35.93 39.26
N GLN A 410 -10.83 36.02 38.57
CA GLN A 410 -9.73 36.90 38.96
C GLN A 410 -9.39 37.76 37.75
N VAL A 411 -9.51 39.08 37.93
CA VAL A 411 -9.00 40.11 37.02
C VAL A 411 -7.51 40.27 37.29
N PRO A 412 -6.63 40.20 36.27
CA PRO A 412 -5.30 40.82 36.32
C PRO A 412 -5.23 42.09 35.46
N ASP A 413 -4.39 43.01 35.94
CA ASP A 413 -4.09 44.38 35.51
C ASP A 413 -3.75 44.61 34.00
N PRO A 414 -3.71 45.88 33.54
CA PRO A 414 -3.39 46.27 32.18
C PRO A 414 -1.88 46.36 31.88
N ASP A 415 -1.54 46.00 30.63
CA ASP A 415 -0.31 46.23 29.84
C ASP A 415 0.98 45.46 30.21
N PRO A 416 1.81 45.02 29.22
CA PRO A 416 2.16 45.77 28.01
C PRO A 416 2.01 45.02 26.66
N ASP A 417 2.06 45.79 25.58
CA ASP A 417 2.02 45.41 24.15
C ASP A 417 2.46 43.97 23.82
N PRO A 418 1.67 43.22 23.02
CA PRO A 418 2.07 41.89 22.59
C PRO A 418 3.28 41.98 21.66
N VAL A 419 4.39 41.40 22.11
CA VAL A 419 5.50 41.01 21.24
C VAL A 419 4.92 40.07 20.18
N THR A 420 5.01 40.48 18.92
CA THR A 420 4.55 39.73 17.75
C THR A 420 5.51 38.55 17.53
N GLU A 421 5.35 37.47 18.30
CA GLU A 421 5.87 36.17 17.89
C GLU A 421 5.03 35.70 16.70
N ALA A 422 5.69 35.56 15.54
CA ALA A 422 5.08 35.08 14.32
C ALA A 422 4.50 33.67 14.56
N MET A 423 3.18 33.58 14.77
CA MET A 423 2.46 32.32 14.75
C MET A 423 2.80 31.59 13.43
N GLY A 424 3.30 30.36 13.53
CA GLY A 424 3.49 29.50 12.37
C GLY A 424 2.18 29.37 11.58
N ALA A 425 2.28 29.19 10.26
CA ALA A 425 1.10 29.07 9.41
C ALA A 425 0.18 27.94 9.94
N PRO A 426 -1.14 28.17 10.05
CA PRO A 426 -2.06 27.15 10.53
C PRO A 426 -2.03 25.91 9.61
N TYR A 427 -2.17 24.73 10.21
CA TYR A 427 -2.41 23.51 9.45
C TYR A 427 -3.75 23.62 8.73
N ARG A 428 -3.75 23.27 7.44
CA ARG A 428 -4.93 23.31 6.58
C ARG A 428 -5.30 21.90 6.16
N ALA A 429 -6.53 21.50 6.45
CA ALA A 429 -7.09 20.23 6.01
C ALA A 429 -8.26 20.47 5.06
N ALA A 430 -8.25 19.81 3.89
CA ALA A 430 -9.35 19.91 2.95
C ALA A 430 -10.62 19.24 3.50
N CYS A 431 -11.75 19.94 3.39
CA CYS A 431 -13.10 19.42 3.62
C CYS A 431 -14.02 19.89 2.47
N LYS A 432 -15.26 19.40 2.40
CA LYS A 432 -16.09 19.59 1.21
C LYS A 432 -17.58 19.47 1.49
N SER A 433 -18.38 20.10 0.65
CA SER A 433 -19.80 19.80 0.49
C SER A 433 -19.99 18.99 -0.79
N GLU A 434 -20.68 17.87 -0.68
CA GLU A 434 -20.97 16.95 -1.80
C GLU A 434 -22.24 17.37 -2.53
N LEU A 435 -22.16 17.51 -3.86
CA LEU A 435 -23.32 17.82 -4.69
C LEU A 435 -23.77 16.60 -5.50
N ILE A 436 -22.83 15.96 -6.22
CA ILE A 436 -23.07 14.73 -6.99
C ILE A 436 -21.85 13.84 -6.81
N ASP A 437 -22.08 12.59 -6.43
CA ASP A 437 -21.07 11.53 -6.45
C ASP A 437 -21.54 10.41 -7.41
N VAL A 438 -20.69 10.06 -8.39
CA VAL A 438 -20.93 9.01 -9.39
C VAL A 438 -19.87 7.93 -9.22
N GLY A 439 -20.26 6.78 -8.68
CA GLY A 439 -19.40 5.60 -8.59
C GLY A 439 -19.49 4.74 -9.85
N LEU A 440 -18.36 4.19 -10.33
CA LEU A 440 -18.31 3.25 -11.44
C LEU A 440 -17.39 2.07 -11.08
N PRO A 441 -17.91 0.87 -10.75
CA PRO A 441 -17.10 -0.29 -10.42
C PRO A 441 -16.11 -0.68 -11.52
N ARG A 442 -14.92 -1.16 -11.15
CA ARG A 442 -13.93 -1.60 -12.15
C ARG A 442 -14.34 -2.91 -12.81
N TYR A 443 -13.85 -3.15 -14.03
CA TYR A 443 -14.26 -4.27 -14.88
C TYR A 443 -14.11 -5.66 -14.24
N ASP A 444 -13.00 -5.88 -13.55
CA ASP A 444 -12.55 -7.16 -13.04
C ASP A 444 -12.83 -7.35 -11.55
N THR A 445 -13.70 -6.53 -10.96
CA THR A 445 -14.04 -6.62 -9.54
C THR A 445 -15.28 -7.47 -9.29
N VAL A 446 -15.31 -8.09 -8.11
CA VAL A 446 -16.49 -8.83 -7.64
C VAL A 446 -17.68 -7.87 -7.47
N GLU A 447 -17.41 -6.65 -6.99
CA GLU A 447 -18.41 -5.61 -6.76
C GLU A 447 -19.16 -5.25 -8.05
N ALA A 448 -18.48 -5.14 -9.20
CA ALA A 448 -19.14 -4.86 -10.47
C ALA A 448 -20.13 -5.97 -10.86
N ARG A 449 -19.73 -7.23 -10.62
CA ARG A 449 -20.54 -8.42 -10.93
C ARG A 449 -21.73 -8.58 -10.01
N GLU A 450 -21.53 -8.40 -8.71
CA GLU A 450 -22.61 -8.42 -7.71
C GLU A 450 -23.68 -7.39 -8.08
N GLN A 451 -23.26 -6.14 -8.30
CA GLN A 451 -24.20 -5.08 -8.66
C GLN A 451 -24.93 -5.36 -9.97
N TRP A 452 -24.22 -5.86 -10.99
CA TRP A 452 -24.85 -6.22 -12.26
C TRP A 452 -25.90 -7.33 -12.11
N VAL A 453 -25.55 -8.41 -11.39
CA VAL A 453 -26.46 -9.55 -11.17
C VAL A 453 -27.71 -9.12 -10.41
N GLN A 454 -27.55 -8.31 -9.35
CA GLN A 454 -28.66 -7.83 -8.53
C GLN A 454 -29.55 -6.82 -9.26
N LEU A 455 -28.97 -5.92 -10.08
CA LEU A 455 -29.67 -4.73 -10.55
C LEU A 455 -30.14 -4.78 -12.00
N ARG A 456 -29.57 -5.63 -12.86
CA ARG A 456 -29.92 -5.67 -14.30
C ARG A 456 -31.43 -5.78 -14.56
N ASN A 457 -32.15 -6.47 -13.67
CA ASN A 457 -33.60 -6.63 -13.71
C ASN A 457 -34.30 -6.04 -12.46
N GLY A 458 -33.55 -5.37 -11.58
CA GLY A 458 -33.98 -4.92 -10.26
C GLY A 458 -34.13 -3.41 -10.10
N ILE A 459 -33.93 -2.63 -11.18
CA ILE A 459 -34.07 -1.17 -11.17
C ILE A 459 -35.54 -0.78 -11.42
N ILE A 460 -36.08 0.03 -10.53
CA ILE A 460 -37.42 0.60 -10.58
C ILE A 460 -37.33 2.06 -11.07
N GLN A 461 -38.35 2.52 -11.79
CA GLN A 461 -38.49 3.91 -12.18
C GLN A 461 -39.32 4.66 -11.15
N GLY A 462 -38.74 5.72 -10.57
CA GLY A 462 -39.42 6.59 -9.62
C GLY A 462 -40.53 7.43 -10.27
N PRO A 463 -41.42 8.04 -9.48
CA PRO A 463 -42.51 8.88 -9.98
C PRO A 463 -42.03 10.10 -10.79
N ASP A 464 -40.82 10.57 -10.53
CA ASP A 464 -40.13 11.67 -11.22
C ASP A 464 -39.23 11.18 -12.36
N GLY A 465 -39.22 9.88 -12.65
CA GLY A 465 -38.36 9.25 -13.65
C GLY A 465 -36.95 8.88 -13.14
N MET A 466 -36.63 9.08 -11.86
CA MET A 466 -35.32 8.68 -11.32
C MET A 466 -35.21 7.16 -11.18
N PRO A 467 -34.21 6.48 -11.77
CA PRO A 467 -34.01 5.05 -11.55
C PRO A 467 -33.43 4.77 -10.17
N PHE A 468 -33.94 3.77 -9.45
CA PHE A 468 -33.43 3.35 -8.15
C PHE A 468 -33.60 1.83 -7.94
N PRO A 469 -32.78 1.18 -7.10
CA PRO A 469 -32.94 -0.24 -6.79
C PRO A 469 -34.21 -0.59 -6.02
N GLY A 470 -34.78 -1.77 -6.25
CA GLY A 470 -35.92 -2.30 -5.49
C GLY A 470 -35.62 -2.74 -4.05
N TYR A 471 -36.64 -3.21 -3.33
CA TYR A 471 -36.55 -3.61 -1.91
C TYR A 471 -35.43 -4.61 -1.62
N LEU A 472 -35.31 -5.68 -2.41
CA LEU A 472 -34.37 -6.77 -2.15
C LEU A 472 -32.91 -6.29 -2.11
N TYR A 473 -32.55 -5.34 -2.97
CA TYR A 473 -31.21 -4.75 -2.98
C TYR A 473 -30.86 -4.12 -1.62
N TYR A 474 -31.73 -3.25 -1.10
CA TYR A 474 -31.47 -2.58 0.18
C TYR A 474 -31.56 -3.53 1.37
N ILE A 475 -32.48 -4.49 1.34
CA ILE A 475 -32.58 -5.51 2.40
C ILE A 475 -31.28 -6.32 2.45
N ASN A 476 -30.78 -6.80 1.31
CA ASN A 476 -29.52 -7.56 1.25
C ASN A 476 -28.33 -6.71 1.70
N GLU A 477 -28.21 -5.46 1.23
CA GLU A 477 -27.15 -4.54 1.67
C GLU A 477 -27.16 -4.33 3.20
N TYR A 478 -28.34 -4.12 3.81
CA TYR A 478 -28.43 -3.97 5.26
C TYR A 478 -28.13 -5.26 6.00
N ILE A 479 -28.61 -6.42 5.52
CA ILE A 479 -28.24 -7.72 6.10
C ILE A 479 -26.73 -7.87 6.09
N VAL A 480 -26.05 -7.69 4.96
CA VAL A 480 -24.59 -7.78 4.85
C VAL A 480 -23.89 -6.82 5.81
N MET A 481 -24.26 -5.54 5.82
CA MET A 481 -23.64 -4.53 6.69
C MET A 481 -23.84 -4.80 8.19
N LEU A 482 -24.97 -5.38 8.57
CA LEU A 482 -25.25 -5.75 9.96
C LEU A 482 -24.54 -7.05 10.34
N ARG A 483 -24.48 -8.03 9.44
CA ARG A 483 -23.72 -9.29 9.62
C ARG A 483 -22.21 -9.01 9.76
N GLN A 484 -21.67 -8.05 9.00
CA GLN A 484 -20.31 -7.53 9.19
C GLN A 484 -20.08 -6.93 10.58
N ALA A 485 -21.08 -6.22 11.14
CA ALA A 485 -20.98 -5.69 12.49
C ALA A 485 -20.97 -6.80 13.55
N PHE A 486 -21.77 -7.86 13.36
CA PHE A 486 -21.73 -9.06 14.20
C PHE A 486 -20.40 -9.82 14.10
N ALA A 487 -19.80 -9.88 12.91
CA ALA A 487 -18.49 -10.48 12.70
C ALA A 487 -17.32 -9.65 13.30
N GLY A 488 -17.58 -8.43 13.78
CA GLY A 488 -16.53 -7.53 14.28
C GLY A 488 -15.67 -6.89 13.18
N GLU A 489 -16.13 -6.96 11.93
CA GLU A 489 -15.37 -6.55 10.73
C GLU A 489 -15.80 -5.20 10.16
N SER A 490 -16.85 -4.59 10.71
CA SER A 490 -17.40 -3.34 10.20
C SER A 490 -16.63 -2.11 10.71
N PRO A 491 -15.99 -1.31 9.83
CA PRO A 491 -15.33 -0.06 10.22
C PRO A 491 -16.34 1.04 10.58
N SER A 492 -17.64 0.80 10.38
CA SER A 492 -18.72 1.74 10.68
C SER A 492 -19.75 1.11 11.63
N ALA A 493 -19.29 0.30 12.60
CA ALA A 493 -20.15 -0.34 13.59
C ALA A 493 -21.04 0.67 14.34
N HIS A 494 -20.56 1.89 14.59
CA HIS A 494 -21.35 2.97 15.21
C HIS A 494 -22.61 3.37 14.40
N LYS A 495 -22.66 3.07 13.09
CA LYS A 495 -23.84 3.31 12.24
C LYS A 495 -24.85 2.16 12.26
N ALA A 496 -24.51 1.01 12.84
CA ALA A 496 -25.37 -0.17 12.86
C ALA A 496 -26.76 0.08 13.49
N PRO A 497 -26.92 0.87 14.57
CA PRO A 497 -28.24 1.15 15.14
C PRO A 497 -29.20 1.80 14.11
N LYS A 498 -28.71 2.78 13.34
CA LYS A 498 -29.49 3.41 12.26
C LYS A 498 -29.83 2.44 11.14
N ARG A 499 -28.94 1.47 10.86
CA ARG A 499 -29.18 0.42 9.85
C ARG A 499 -30.27 -0.55 10.29
N PHE A 500 -30.33 -0.92 11.58
CA PHE A 500 -31.45 -1.71 12.13
C PHE A 500 -32.78 -0.98 12.00
N GLU A 501 -32.84 0.30 12.39
CA GLU A 501 -34.04 1.13 12.20
C GLU A 501 -34.50 1.13 10.74
N ARG A 502 -33.58 1.39 9.80
CA ARG A 502 -33.90 1.45 8.36
C ARG A 502 -34.34 0.09 7.82
N LEU A 503 -33.69 -1.00 8.22
CA LEU A 503 -34.10 -2.35 7.84
C LEU A 503 -35.49 -2.68 8.37
N TYR A 504 -35.80 -2.35 9.64
CA TYR A 504 -37.12 -2.56 10.20
C TYR A 504 -38.19 -1.79 9.43
N LYS A 505 -37.96 -0.51 9.13
CA LYS A 505 -38.88 0.33 8.35
C LYS A 505 -39.12 -0.23 6.95
N LEU A 506 -38.08 -0.74 6.28
CA LEU A 506 -38.22 -1.39 4.97
C LEU A 506 -39.02 -2.69 5.07
N LEU A 507 -38.84 -3.47 6.13
CA LEU A 507 -39.55 -4.73 6.35
C LEU A 507 -40.97 -4.55 6.91
N SER A 508 -41.30 -3.35 7.39
CA SER A 508 -42.62 -2.94 7.90
C SER A 508 -43.13 -1.67 7.21
N PRO A 509 -43.49 -1.73 5.92
CA PRO A 509 -43.99 -0.56 5.20
C PRO A 509 -45.26 0.02 5.85
N THR A 510 -45.42 1.34 5.77
CA THR A 510 -46.49 2.08 6.47
C THR A 510 -47.81 2.11 5.72
N THR A 511 -47.84 1.74 4.44
CA THR A 511 -49.06 1.75 3.60
C THR A 511 -49.37 0.36 3.02
N PRO A 512 -50.66 0.05 2.75
CA PRO A 512 -51.06 -1.22 2.15
C PRO A 512 -50.40 -1.50 0.79
N ASP A 513 -50.28 -0.49 -0.07
CA ASP A 513 -49.70 -0.63 -1.41
C ASP A 513 -48.21 -1.00 -1.34
N LEU A 514 -47.44 -0.33 -0.48
CA LEU A 514 -46.02 -0.65 -0.26
C LEU A 514 -45.86 -2.04 0.38
N THR A 515 -46.78 -2.40 1.28
CA THR A 515 -46.82 -3.75 1.89
C THR A 515 -47.01 -4.82 0.81
N GLN A 516 -47.97 -4.63 -0.10
CA GLN A 516 -48.21 -5.57 -1.20
C GLN A 516 -47.01 -5.69 -2.15
N GLN A 517 -46.34 -4.59 -2.45
CA GLN A 517 -45.13 -4.59 -3.27
C GLN A 517 -44.00 -5.41 -2.62
N LEU A 518 -43.73 -5.18 -1.33
CA LEU A 518 -42.74 -5.94 -0.58
C LEU A 518 -43.12 -7.43 -0.48
N ASP A 519 -44.38 -7.73 -0.17
CA ASP A 519 -44.84 -9.11 -0.03
C ASP A 519 -44.74 -9.89 -1.36
N THR A 520 -44.89 -9.22 -2.50
CA THR A 520 -44.64 -9.83 -3.81
C THR A 520 -43.17 -10.23 -3.98
N VAL A 521 -42.23 -9.39 -3.54
CA VAL A 521 -40.79 -9.69 -3.56
C VAL A 521 -40.47 -10.85 -2.62
N VAL A 522 -41.01 -10.84 -1.40
CA VAL A 522 -40.76 -11.91 -0.41
C VAL A 522 -41.38 -13.23 -0.86
N ALA A 523 -42.57 -13.20 -1.48
CA ALA A 523 -43.20 -14.39 -2.04
C ALA A 523 -42.38 -14.98 -3.19
N HIS A 524 -41.73 -14.14 -4.01
CA HIS A 524 -40.80 -14.60 -5.03
C HIS A 524 -39.60 -15.34 -4.41
N GLU A 525 -38.92 -14.74 -3.43
CA GLU A 525 -37.79 -15.37 -2.74
C GLU A 525 -38.19 -16.69 -2.07
N ARG A 526 -39.36 -16.71 -1.42
CA ARG A 526 -39.92 -17.93 -0.83
C ARG A 526 -40.20 -19.02 -1.87
N ALA A 527 -40.67 -18.66 -3.06
CA ALA A 527 -40.95 -19.62 -4.12
C ALA A 527 -39.68 -20.27 -4.71
N LEU A 528 -38.51 -19.64 -4.55
CA LEU A 528 -37.21 -20.23 -4.91
C LEU A 528 -36.80 -21.38 -3.99
N ILE A 529 -37.48 -21.58 -2.86
CA ILE A 529 -37.31 -22.74 -1.97
C ILE A 529 -38.39 -23.79 -2.31
N PRO A 530 -38.02 -24.93 -2.92
CA PRO A 530 -38.98 -25.99 -3.23
C PRO A 530 -39.73 -26.45 -1.95
N PRO A 531 -41.04 -26.73 -2.01
CA PRO A 531 -41.84 -27.06 -0.82
C PRO A 531 -41.31 -28.24 0.00
N GLN A 532 -40.61 -29.18 -0.63
CA GLN A 532 -40.07 -30.37 0.02
C GLN A 532 -38.64 -30.18 0.56
N LEU A 533 -37.98 -29.05 0.27
CA LEU A 533 -36.57 -28.87 0.59
C LEU A 533 -36.33 -28.50 2.05
N LEU A 534 -37.04 -27.49 2.56
CA LEU A 534 -36.90 -26.95 3.92
C LEU A 534 -38.27 -26.77 4.63
N PRO A 535 -39.12 -27.81 4.69
CA PRO A 535 -40.50 -27.67 5.19
C PRO A 535 -40.57 -27.19 6.65
N LEU A 536 -39.64 -27.60 7.53
CA LEU A 536 -39.69 -27.25 8.94
C LEU A 536 -39.24 -25.80 9.19
N SER A 537 -38.15 -25.39 8.55
CA SER A 537 -37.57 -24.05 8.70
C SER A 537 -38.49 -22.98 8.12
N VAL A 538 -39.08 -23.26 6.97
CA VAL A 538 -40.08 -22.37 6.36
C VAL A 538 -41.29 -22.22 7.27
N ALA A 539 -41.84 -23.33 7.79
CA ALA A 539 -43.00 -23.26 8.68
C ALA A 539 -42.67 -22.46 9.96
N ALA A 540 -41.46 -22.61 10.49
CA ALA A 540 -41.00 -21.85 11.66
C ALA A 540 -40.79 -20.36 11.37
N ALA A 541 -40.37 -20.00 10.15
CA ALA A 541 -40.30 -18.61 9.70
C ALA A 541 -41.71 -18.02 9.51
N GLU A 542 -42.63 -18.77 8.90
CA GLU A 542 -44.02 -18.34 8.66
C GLU A 542 -44.82 -18.17 9.97
N ALA A 543 -44.45 -18.90 11.02
CA ALA A 543 -45.04 -18.81 12.35
C ALA A 543 -44.64 -17.55 13.15
N GLN A 544 -43.67 -16.75 12.68
CA GLN A 544 -43.29 -15.51 13.35
C GLN A 544 -44.45 -14.51 13.37
N GLN A 545 -44.74 -13.96 14.55
CA GLN A 545 -45.84 -13.00 14.74
C GLN A 545 -45.52 -11.63 14.15
N ASP A 546 -44.26 -11.17 14.27
CA ASP A 546 -43.83 -9.92 13.65
C ASP A 546 -43.60 -10.13 12.13
N PRO A 547 -44.36 -9.45 11.26
CA PRO A 547 -44.21 -9.56 9.81
C PRO A 547 -42.79 -9.24 9.32
N ALA A 548 -42.07 -8.32 9.96
CA ALA A 548 -40.69 -8.00 9.58
C ALA A 548 -39.75 -9.18 9.80
N LEU A 549 -39.89 -9.88 10.94
CA LEU A 549 -39.07 -11.05 11.25
C LEU A 549 -39.40 -12.21 10.31
N ARG A 550 -40.70 -12.44 10.03
CA ARG A 550 -41.13 -13.43 9.04
C ARG A 550 -40.48 -13.18 7.68
N ARG A 551 -40.57 -11.96 7.15
CA ARG A 551 -40.00 -11.58 5.84
C ARG A 551 -38.47 -11.76 5.83
N LEU A 552 -37.79 -11.30 6.89
CA LEU A 552 -36.35 -11.45 7.03
C LEU A 552 -35.91 -12.92 6.98
N LEU A 553 -36.57 -13.79 7.76
CA LEU A 553 -36.20 -15.21 7.84
C LEU A 553 -36.45 -15.94 6.51
N LEU A 554 -37.54 -15.64 5.79
CA LEU A 554 -37.80 -16.24 4.49
C LEU A 554 -36.74 -15.85 3.46
N ILE A 555 -36.31 -14.59 3.44
CA ILE A 555 -35.22 -14.12 2.59
C ILE A 555 -33.91 -14.84 2.98
N GLN A 556 -33.56 -14.91 4.26
CA GLN A 556 -32.32 -15.57 4.69
C GLN A 556 -32.31 -17.08 4.44
N LEU A 557 -33.46 -17.76 4.58
CA LEU A 557 -33.58 -19.18 4.24
C LEU A 557 -33.35 -19.43 2.75
N GLN A 558 -33.83 -18.52 1.89
CA GLN A 558 -33.52 -18.56 0.46
C GLN A 558 -32.01 -18.38 0.24
N GLN A 559 -31.39 -17.41 0.92
CA GLN A 559 -29.95 -17.16 0.81
C GLN A 559 -29.12 -18.38 1.22
N PHE A 560 -29.47 -19.03 2.34
CA PHE A 560 -28.82 -20.26 2.80
C PHE A 560 -28.99 -21.42 1.81
N SER A 561 -30.21 -21.62 1.30
CA SER A 561 -30.51 -22.65 0.31
C SER A 561 -29.63 -22.52 -0.94
N ALA A 562 -29.50 -21.29 -1.46
CA ALA A 562 -28.70 -20.99 -2.63
C ALA A 562 -27.18 -21.09 -2.35
N ALA A 563 -26.71 -20.52 -1.25
CA ALA A 563 -25.29 -20.44 -0.89
C ALA A 563 -24.64 -21.81 -0.67
N TYR A 564 -25.38 -22.73 -0.04
CA TYR A 564 -24.89 -24.06 0.30
C TYR A 564 -25.37 -25.15 -0.66
N ALA A 565 -25.96 -24.75 -1.80
CA ALA A 565 -26.45 -25.64 -2.83
C ALA A 565 -27.35 -26.78 -2.30
N LEU A 566 -28.20 -26.48 -1.31
CA LEU A 566 -29.07 -27.47 -0.65
C LEU A 566 -29.94 -28.27 -1.65
N PRO A 567 -30.47 -27.69 -2.75
CA PRO A 567 -31.21 -28.48 -3.75
C PRO A 567 -30.40 -29.60 -4.42
N ALA A 568 -29.06 -29.48 -4.46
CA ALA A 568 -28.18 -30.48 -5.06
C ALA A 568 -27.82 -31.63 -4.11
N ASP A 569 -27.99 -31.43 -2.79
CA ASP A 569 -27.65 -32.40 -1.74
C ASP A 569 -28.84 -32.57 -0.77
N PRO A 570 -29.83 -33.42 -1.11
CA PRO A 570 -31.04 -33.60 -0.30
C PRO A 570 -30.77 -34.08 1.13
N GLY A 571 -29.71 -34.86 1.33
CA GLY A 571 -29.28 -35.31 2.66
C GLY A 571 -28.81 -34.13 3.52
N PHE A 572 -28.01 -33.23 2.93
CA PHE A 572 -27.60 -32.00 3.60
C PHE A 572 -28.79 -31.06 3.85
N ALA A 573 -29.70 -30.90 2.88
CA ALA A 573 -30.89 -30.07 3.03
C ALA A 573 -31.76 -30.50 4.23
N ALA A 574 -32.03 -31.81 4.38
CA ALA A 574 -32.81 -32.33 5.50
C ALA A 574 -32.10 -32.13 6.85
N ALA A 575 -30.78 -32.33 6.89
CA ALA A 575 -29.99 -32.09 8.10
C ALA A 575 -29.97 -30.60 8.48
N PHE A 576 -29.81 -29.70 7.50
CA PHE A 576 -29.89 -28.26 7.68
C PHE A 576 -31.28 -27.83 8.17
N ASP A 577 -32.36 -28.37 7.58
CA ASP A 577 -33.74 -28.04 7.96
C ASP A 577 -34.00 -28.36 9.44
N SER A 578 -33.61 -29.57 9.88
CA SER A 578 -33.72 -29.95 11.29
C SER A 578 -32.82 -29.07 12.18
N PHE A 579 -31.58 -28.83 11.78
CA PHE A 579 -30.64 -28.01 12.54
C PHE A 579 -31.15 -26.58 12.74
N PHE A 580 -31.61 -25.93 11.67
CA PHE A 580 -32.08 -24.56 11.71
C PHE A 580 -33.34 -24.44 12.59
N THR A 581 -34.35 -25.30 12.37
CA THR A 581 -35.59 -25.25 13.15
C THR A 581 -35.38 -25.54 14.63
N THR A 582 -34.55 -26.54 14.99
CA THR A 582 -34.27 -26.86 16.39
C THR A 582 -33.60 -25.71 17.14
N ASN A 583 -32.71 -24.97 16.47
CA ASN A 583 -31.96 -23.89 17.11
C ASN A 583 -32.68 -22.54 17.10
N LEU A 584 -33.61 -22.30 16.15
CA LEU A 584 -34.34 -21.03 16.05
C LEU A 584 -35.12 -20.71 17.33
N ALA A 585 -35.69 -21.71 18.01
CA ALA A 585 -36.42 -21.53 19.26
C ALA A 585 -35.56 -20.98 20.41
N ASN A 586 -34.23 -21.16 20.35
CA ASN A 586 -33.26 -20.71 21.34
C ASN A 586 -32.35 -19.60 20.81
N ALA A 587 -32.76 -18.90 19.74
CA ALA A 587 -31.93 -17.92 19.04
C ALA A 587 -31.28 -16.90 19.99
N ASP A 588 -32.05 -16.32 20.93
CA ASP A 588 -31.55 -15.31 21.89
C ASP A 588 -30.36 -15.79 22.73
N ALA A 589 -30.29 -17.09 23.05
CA ALA A 589 -29.20 -17.67 23.82
C ALA A 589 -27.96 -17.99 22.98
N LEU A 590 -28.13 -18.14 21.66
CA LEU A 590 -27.05 -18.49 20.72
C LEU A 590 -26.35 -17.25 20.15
N VAL A 591 -27.03 -16.10 20.13
CA VAL A 591 -26.48 -14.85 19.61
C VAL A 591 -25.48 -14.24 20.59
N ALA A 592 -24.24 -14.04 20.14
CA ALA A 592 -23.25 -13.22 20.81
C ALA A 592 -23.18 -11.84 20.13
N VAL A 593 -23.76 -10.80 20.75
CA VAL A 593 -23.66 -9.42 20.27
C VAL A 593 -22.29 -8.85 20.68
N PRO A 594 -21.43 -8.41 19.75
CA PRO A 594 -20.14 -7.82 20.10
C PRO A 594 -20.29 -6.55 20.96
N ASN A 595 -19.41 -6.34 21.93
CA ASN A 595 -19.46 -5.20 22.87
C ASN A 595 -19.56 -3.85 22.15
N GLY A 596 -18.81 -3.65 21.05
CA GLY A 596 -18.85 -2.41 20.28
C GLY A 596 -20.24 -2.14 19.66
N LEU A 597 -20.95 -3.17 19.22
CA LEU A 597 -22.31 -3.06 18.71
C LEU A 597 -23.30 -2.80 19.85
N GLN A 598 -23.16 -3.51 20.98
CA GLN A 598 -24.01 -3.31 22.15
C GLN A 598 -23.92 -1.86 22.67
N ASN A 599 -22.71 -1.31 22.78
CA ASN A 599 -22.49 0.08 23.18
C ASN A 599 -23.10 1.07 22.19
N SER A 600 -22.96 0.80 20.89
CA SER A 600 -23.54 1.66 19.84
C SER A 600 -25.07 1.68 19.90
N ILE A 601 -25.70 0.52 20.16
CA ILE A 601 -27.15 0.42 20.34
C ILE A 601 -27.60 1.19 21.59
N ALA A 602 -26.90 1.01 22.71
CA ALA A 602 -27.22 1.71 23.96
C ALA A 602 -27.09 3.24 23.85
N ALA A 603 -26.17 3.73 23.02
CA ALA A 603 -25.96 5.17 22.79
C ALA A 603 -26.94 5.79 21.78
N TYR A 604 -27.80 5.01 21.13
CA TYR A 604 -28.68 5.51 20.07
C TYR A 604 -30.02 6.00 20.62
N SER A 605 -30.26 7.32 20.59
CA SER A 605 -31.44 7.97 21.20
C SER A 605 -32.78 7.50 20.62
N ASP A 606 -32.83 7.15 19.33
CA ASP A 606 -34.07 6.83 18.62
C ASP A 606 -34.35 5.31 18.60
N TRP A 607 -33.68 4.53 19.47
CA TRP A 607 -33.85 3.09 19.52
C TRP A 607 -35.26 2.69 20.00
N GLN A 608 -35.90 1.75 19.30
CA GLN A 608 -37.21 1.21 19.68
C GLN A 608 -37.11 -0.27 20.04
N PRO A 609 -37.87 -0.75 21.05
CA PRO A 609 -37.87 -2.16 21.44
C PRO A 609 -38.21 -3.14 20.30
N ALA A 610 -38.99 -2.70 19.30
CA ALA A 610 -39.33 -3.50 18.13
C ALA A 610 -38.11 -3.94 17.31
N TYR A 611 -36.99 -3.22 17.38
CA TYR A 611 -35.76 -3.56 16.64
C TYR A 611 -35.01 -4.74 17.25
N ASN A 612 -35.24 -5.06 18.53
CA ASN A 612 -34.53 -6.14 19.24
C ASN A 612 -34.70 -7.49 18.55
N GLY A 613 -35.88 -7.77 17.97
CA GLY A 613 -36.10 -8.99 17.21
C GLY A 613 -35.19 -9.13 15.98
N LEU A 614 -34.90 -8.01 15.28
CA LEU A 614 -33.95 -8.03 14.16
C LEU A 614 -32.51 -8.26 14.64
N VAL A 615 -32.13 -7.72 15.80
CA VAL A 615 -30.81 -7.97 16.40
C VAL A 615 -30.63 -9.47 16.64
N THR A 616 -31.62 -10.13 17.26
CA THR A 616 -31.60 -11.58 17.46
C THR A 616 -31.56 -12.32 16.12
N MET A 617 -32.46 -12.04 15.17
CA MET A 617 -32.52 -12.83 13.94
C MET A 617 -31.30 -12.66 13.03
N ILE A 618 -30.74 -11.45 12.93
CA ILE A 618 -29.49 -11.21 12.18
C ILE A 618 -28.31 -11.91 12.87
N GLY A 619 -28.21 -11.81 14.20
CA GLY A 619 -27.18 -12.49 14.97
C GLY A 619 -27.28 -14.01 14.88
N PHE A 620 -28.50 -14.55 14.92
CA PHE A 620 -28.78 -15.99 14.80
C PHE A 620 -28.35 -16.49 13.43
N ALA A 621 -28.65 -15.75 12.38
CA ALA A 621 -28.20 -16.09 11.04
C ALA A 621 -26.67 -16.07 10.93
N GLN A 622 -25.99 -15.11 11.58
CA GLN A 622 -24.51 -15.10 11.63
C GLN A 622 -23.98 -16.35 12.32
N TRP A 623 -24.59 -16.73 13.43
CA TRP A 623 -24.25 -17.96 14.13
C TRP A 623 -24.47 -19.19 13.24
N VAL A 624 -25.63 -19.33 12.59
CA VAL A 624 -25.92 -20.44 11.64
C VAL A 624 -24.85 -20.52 10.57
N SER A 625 -24.46 -19.39 9.99
CA SER A 625 -23.47 -19.35 8.91
C SER A 625 -22.10 -19.83 9.39
N ASN A 626 -21.68 -19.43 10.58
CA ASN A 626 -20.44 -19.92 11.18
C ASN A 626 -20.49 -21.44 11.42
N GLN A 627 -21.64 -21.96 11.87
CA GLN A 627 -21.84 -23.39 12.09
C GLN A 627 -21.81 -24.20 10.79
N ILE A 628 -22.39 -23.66 9.71
CA ILE A 628 -22.41 -24.33 8.41
C ILE A 628 -21.06 -24.22 7.70
N GLU A 629 -20.35 -23.09 7.75
CA GLU A 629 -18.98 -22.99 7.23
C GLU A 629 -18.03 -23.96 7.95
N ALA A 630 -18.15 -24.10 9.28
CA ALA A 630 -17.40 -25.12 10.02
C ALA A 630 -17.74 -26.55 9.56
N HIS A 631 -19.02 -26.83 9.31
CA HIS A 631 -19.46 -28.11 8.76
C HIS A 631 -18.90 -28.40 7.36
N LEU A 632 -18.72 -27.40 6.50
CA LEU A 632 -18.05 -27.59 5.20
C LEU A 632 -16.58 -27.99 5.36
N THR A 633 -15.90 -27.48 6.39
CA THR A 633 -14.55 -27.92 6.76
C THR A 633 -14.55 -29.37 7.24
N ASP A 634 -15.53 -29.78 8.06
CA ASP A 634 -15.68 -31.18 8.48
C ASP A 634 -15.92 -32.12 7.28
N ARG A 635 -16.70 -31.68 6.28
CA ARG A 635 -16.86 -32.41 5.01
C ARG A 635 -15.55 -32.54 4.24
N ALA A 636 -14.77 -31.46 4.16
CA ALA A 636 -13.48 -31.50 3.48
C ALA A 636 -12.48 -32.42 4.17
N ALA A 637 -12.47 -32.44 5.52
CA ALA A 637 -11.68 -33.38 6.30
C ALA A 637 -12.10 -34.83 6.02
N PHE A 638 -13.41 -35.10 5.95
CA PHE A 638 -13.92 -36.42 5.55
C PHE A 638 -13.47 -36.81 4.14
N LEU A 639 -13.60 -35.94 3.14
CA LEU A 639 -13.15 -36.25 1.76
C LEU A 639 -11.64 -36.48 1.68
N THR A 640 -10.85 -35.73 2.47
CA THR A 640 -9.39 -35.93 2.58
C THR A 640 -9.07 -37.32 3.13
N GLN A 641 -9.81 -37.82 4.12
CA GLN A 641 -9.64 -39.18 4.62
C GLN A 641 -9.97 -40.24 3.56
N GLN A 642 -10.85 -39.93 2.60
CA GLN A 642 -11.24 -40.80 1.49
C GLN A 642 -10.46 -40.52 0.19
N GLN A 643 -9.33 -39.79 0.26
CA GLN A 643 -8.62 -39.26 -0.91
C GLN A 643 -8.30 -40.33 -1.97
N GLN A 644 -7.95 -41.55 -1.57
CA GLN A 644 -7.63 -42.63 -2.52
C GLN A 644 -8.84 -42.99 -3.40
N VAL A 645 -10.01 -43.18 -2.78
CA VAL A 645 -11.25 -43.53 -3.49
C VAL A 645 -11.74 -42.33 -4.31
N MET A 646 -11.56 -41.13 -3.79
CA MET A 646 -12.00 -39.89 -4.43
C MET A 646 -11.15 -39.52 -5.65
N SER A 647 -9.83 -39.61 -5.54
CA SER A 647 -8.90 -39.34 -6.65
C SER A 647 -9.05 -40.36 -7.77
N GLY A 648 -9.30 -41.63 -7.44
CA GLY A 648 -9.55 -42.69 -8.42
C GLY A 648 -10.80 -42.44 -9.27
N LEU A 649 -11.87 -41.88 -8.67
CA LEU A 649 -13.09 -41.53 -9.41
C LEU A 649 -12.83 -40.40 -10.42
N VAL A 650 -12.15 -39.33 -9.98
CA VAL A 650 -11.79 -38.21 -10.87
C VAL A 650 -10.88 -38.68 -12.01
N GLN A 651 -9.89 -39.53 -11.71
CA GLN A 651 -9.00 -40.11 -12.71
C GLN A 651 -9.73 -41.02 -13.71
N ALA A 652 -10.69 -41.82 -13.24
CA ALA A 652 -11.50 -42.68 -14.11
C ALA A 652 -12.27 -41.85 -15.16
N VAL A 653 -12.86 -40.72 -14.74
CA VAL A 653 -13.54 -39.80 -15.66
C VAL A 653 -12.54 -39.07 -16.55
N ALA A 654 -11.46 -38.51 -15.99
CA ALA A 654 -10.45 -37.78 -16.75
C ALA A 654 -9.78 -38.65 -17.82
N GLY A 655 -9.59 -39.95 -17.55
CA GLY A 655 -8.99 -40.92 -18.46
C GLY A 655 -9.78 -41.17 -19.75
N ILE A 656 -11.07 -40.82 -19.77
CA ILE A 656 -11.89 -40.82 -21.01
C ILE A 656 -11.36 -39.76 -22.00
N PHE A 657 -10.85 -38.66 -21.47
CA PHE A 657 -10.53 -37.44 -22.23
C PHE A 657 -9.01 -37.19 -22.36
N SER A 658 -8.14 -38.06 -21.81
CA SER A 658 -6.70 -37.86 -21.83
C SER A 658 -6.00 -38.47 -23.06
N PHE A 659 -5.26 -37.63 -23.79
CA PHE A 659 -4.13 -37.95 -24.69
C PHE A 659 -4.36 -38.53 -26.11
N ARG A 660 -5.58 -38.61 -26.64
CA ARG A 660 -5.80 -38.96 -28.07
C ARG A 660 -6.97 -38.18 -28.69
N GLU A 661 -6.67 -37.44 -29.75
CA GLU A 661 -7.47 -37.05 -30.94
C GLU A 661 -9.00 -36.85 -30.82
N GLU A 662 -9.48 -35.71 -31.37
CA GLU A 662 -10.80 -35.52 -32.03
C GLU A 662 -12.11 -35.50 -31.19
N TRP A 663 -12.16 -34.90 -30.00
CA TRP A 663 -13.45 -34.65 -29.33
C TRP A 663 -13.74 -33.17 -29.18
N GLU A 664 -14.93 -32.76 -29.63
CA GLU A 664 -15.56 -31.46 -29.37
C GLU A 664 -15.92 -31.26 -27.88
N VAL A 665 -15.24 -31.95 -26.94
CA VAL A 665 -15.54 -31.99 -25.50
C VAL A 665 -14.27 -31.97 -24.65
N GLU A 666 -14.22 -31.15 -23.61
CA GLU A 666 -13.15 -31.10 -22.59
C GLU A 666 -13.70 -31.35 -21.18
N PHE A 667 -12.92 -32.06 -20.35
CA PHE A 667 -13.19 -32.29 -18.94
C PHE A 667 -12.25 -31.45 -18.07
N ALA A 668 -12.77 -30.83 -17.01
CA ALA A 668 -11.96 -30.09 -16.05
C ALA A 668 -12.43 -30.27 -14.60
N VAL A 669 -11.47 -30.36 -13.70
CA VAL A 669 -11.67 -30.12 -12.26
C VAL A 669 -11.88 -28.62 -12.04
N VAL A 670 -12.89 -28.25 -11.23
CA VAL A 670 -13.29 -26.85 -11.00
C VAL A 670 -13.54 -26.57 -9.51
N GLN A 671 -13.78 -25.29 -9.17
CA GLN A 671 -14.11 -24.83 -7.81
C GLN A 671 -13.07 -25.22 -6.75
N ALA A 672 -13.49 -25.56 -5.52
CA ALA A 672 -12.63 -25.75 -4.35
C ALA A 672 -11.49 -26.74 -4.60
N PHE A 673 -11.76 -27.87 -5.27
CA PHE A 673 -10.70 -28.84 -5.56
C PHE A 673 -9.67 -28.29 -6.56
N ALA A 674 -10.11 -27.53 -7.56
CA ALA A 674 -9.20 -26.85 -8.47
C ALA A 674 -8.36 -25.78 -7.74
N ALA A 675 -8.98 -25.02 -6.84
CA ALA A 675 -8.30 -24.00 -6.04
C ALA A 675 -7.22 -24.63 -5.14
N GLN A 676 -7.54 -25.74 -4.47
CA GLN A 676 -6.59 -26.49 -3.66
C GLN A 676 -5.45 -27.05 -4.50
N LEU A 677 -5.73 -27.66 -5.67
CA LEU A 677 -4.70 -28.20 -6.55
C LEU A 677 -3.75 -27.11 -7.06
N GLN A 678 -4.27 -25.93 -7.41
CA GLN A 678 -3.46 -24.78 -7.82
C GLN A 678 -2.58 -24.30 -6.67
N ALA A 679 -3.15 -24.13 -5.48
CA ALA A 679 -2.42 -23.69 -4.29
C ALA A 679 -1.33 -24.67 -3.87
N ASP A 680 -1.62 -25.97 -3.86
CA ASP A 680 -0.66 -27.03 -3.55
C ASP A 680 0.49 -27.05 -4.59
N TYR A 681 0.14 -26.92 -5.87
CA TYR A 681 1.12 -26.89 -6.96
C TYR A 681 2.06 -25.68 -6.86
N THR A 682 1.54 -24.52 -6.47
CA THR A 682 2.32 -23.28 -6.31
C THR A 682 2.87 -23.06 -4.90
N ARG A 683 2.64 -23.98 -3.96
CA ARG A 683 3.01 -23.86 -2.53
C ARG A 683 2.52 -22.57 -1.88
N TYR A 684 1.24 -22.24 -2.07
CA TYR A 684 0.62 -21.07 -1.45
C TYR A 684 0.65 -21.17 0.09
N PRO A 685 1.08 -20.12 0.83
CA PRO A 685 1.36 -20.21 2.27
C PRO A 685 0.11 -20.21 3.17
N HIS A 686 -1.06 -19.82 2.66
CA HIS A 686 -2.30 -19.68 3.44
C HIS A 686 -3.44 -20.58 2.93
N PRO A 687 -3.26 -21.91 2.86
CA PRO A 687 -4.31 -22.81 2.37
C PRO A 687 -5.64 -22.67 3.14
N GLU A 688 -5.63 -22.12 4.36
CA GLU A 688 -6.82 -21.76 5.14
C GLU A 688 -7.71 -20.66 4.52
N ASP A 689 -7.19 -19.83 3.61
CA ASP A 689 -7.97 -18.82 2.88
C ASP A 689 -8.82 -19.42 1.75
N LEU A 690 -8.56 -20.68 1.40
CA LEU A 690 -9.23 -21.38 0.32
C LEU A 690 -10.53 -22.00 0.80
N GLU A 691 -11.49 -22.04 -0.11
CA GLU A 691 -12.74 -22.73 0.10
C GLU A 691 -12.45 -24.22 0.39
N PRO A 692 -12.98 -24.80 1.49
CA PRO A 692 -12.78 -26.20 1.80
C PRO A 692 -13.39 -27.08 0.71
N THR A 693 -12.65 -28.11 0.28
CA THR A 693 -13.12 -29.08 -0.73
C THR A 693 -14.17 -30.01 -0.13
N ALA A 694 -15.41 -29.53 -0.01
CA ALA A 694 -16.54 -30.28 0.56
C ALA A 694 -17.22 -31.24 -0.44
N VAL A 695 -17.03 -31.00 -1.74
CA VAL A 695 -17.47 -31.83 -2.87
C VAL A 695 -16.41 -31.76 -3.98
N LEU A 696 -16.14 -32.88 -4.66
CA LEU A 696 -15.32 -32.88 -5.86
C LEU A 696 -16.13 -32.43 -7.08
N SER A 697 -16.00 -31.16 -7.45
CA SER A 697 -16.73 -30.54 -8.55
C SER A 697 -15.95 -30.62 -9.87
N THR A 698 -16.60 -31.11 -10.91
CA THR A 698 -16.03 -31.27 -12.25
C THR A 698 -17.00 -30.78 -13.33
N ARG A 699 -16.46 -30.42 -14.50
CA ARG A 699 -17.26 -29.93 -15.63
C ARG A 699 -16.87 -30.57 -16.95
N LEU A 700 -17.87 -30.73 -17.81
CA LEU A 700 -17.71 -30.98 -19.24
C LEU A 700 -18.02 -29.70 -20.02
N PHE A 701 -17.14 -29.33 -20.94
CA PHE A 701 -17.29 -28.23 -21.87
C PHE A 701 -17.37 -28.79 -23.29
N ALA A 702 -18.25 -28.28 -24.14
CA ALA A 702 -18.34 -28.72 -25.53
C ALA A 702 -18.18 -27.56 -26.52
N SER A 703 -17.47 -27.75 -27.64
CA SER A 703 -17.29 -26.70 -28.67
C SER A 703 -18.56 -26.41 -29.46
N ALA A 704 -19.43 -27.41 -29.65
CA ALA A 704 -20.69 -27.22 -30.35
C ALA A 704 -21.73 -26.61 -29.40
N PRO A 705 -22.24 -25.39 -29.65
CA PRO A 705 -23.28 -24.75 -28.81
C PRO A 705 -24.57 -25.57 -28.72
N ASN A 706 -24.78 -26.50 -29.67
CA ASN A 706 -25.95 -27.35 -29.80
C ASN A 706 -25.72 -28.77 -29.25
N ALA A 707 -24.57 -29.06 -28.64
CA ALA A 707 -24.33 -30.38 -28.05
C ALA A 707 -25.36 -30.66 -26.95
N SER A 708 -26.11 -31.76 -27.09
CA SER A 708 -27.12 -32.13 -26.11
C SER A 708 -26.45 -32.47 -24.78
N ARG A 709 -26.91 -31.81 -23.70
CA ARG A 709 -26.45 -32.08 -22.33
C ARG A 709 -26.63 -33.55 -21.94
N GLU A 710 -27.71 -34.16 -22.40
CA GLU A 710 -28.02 -35.57 -22.19
C GLU A 710 -26.95 -36.47 -22.79
N THR A 711 -26.59 -36.24 -24.05
CA THR A 711 -25.57 -37.03 -24.75
C THR A 711 -24.20 -36.92 -24.08
N LEU A 712 -23.83 -35.75 -23.56
CA LEU A 712 -22.55 -35.55 -22.87
C LEU A 712 -22.49 -36.29 -21.52
N ILE A 713 -23.60 -36.38 -20.80
CA ILE A 713 -23.68 -37.18 -19.57
C ILE A 713 -23.69 -38.68 -19.88
N GLU A 714 -24.45 -39.11 -20.90
CA GLU A 714 -24.49 -40.51 -21.32
C GLU A 714 -23.12 -41.05 -21.74
N LEU A 715 -22.21 -40.20 -22.21
CA LEU A 715 -20.83 -40.57 -22.54
C LEU A 715 -20.01 -40.98 -21.31
N VAL A 716 -20.19 -40.29 -20.18
CA VAL A 716 -19.39 -40.48 -18.96
C VAL A 716 -20.06 -41.43 -17.97
N GLN A 717 -21.38 -41.50 -17.98
CA GLN A 717 -22.18 -42.29 -17.05
C GLN A 717 -21.74 -43.77 -16.94
N PRO A 718 -21.43 -44.52 -18.02
CA PRO A 718 -21.01 -45.92 -17.92
C PRO A 718 -19.70 -46.10 -17.11
N VAL A 719 -18.76 -45.16 -17.23
CA VAL A 719 -17.48 -45.21 -16.53
C VAL A 719 -17.68 -44.93 -15.03
N VAL A 720 -18.48 -43.92 -14.69
CA VAL A 720 -18.81 -43.63 -13.29
C VAL A 720 -19.61 -44.79 -12.68
N GLN A 721 -20.57 -45.36 -13.42
CA GLN A 721 -21.35 -46.49 -12.96
C GLN A 721 -20.47 -47.72 -12.69
N ALA A 722 -19.50 -48.02 -13.56
CA ALA A 722 -18.53 -49.08 -13.35
C ALA A 722 -17.66 -48.84 -12.10
N TYR A 723 -17.20 -47.61 -11.89
CA TYR A 723 -16.42 -47.23 -10.70
C TYR A 723 -17.24 -47.35 -9.40
N VAL A 724 -18.47 -46.85 -9.42
CA VAL A 724 -19.41 -46.95 -8.28
C VAL A 724 -19.76 -48.41 -8.00
N ALA A 725 -19.92 -49.26 -9.01
CA ALA A 725 -20.19 -50.69 -8.82
C ALA A 725 -19.03 -51.42 -8.10
N GLN A 726 -17.78 -51.03 -8.36
CA GLN A 726 -16.61 -51.54 -7.64
C GLN A 726 -16.55 -51.08 -6.17
N HIS A 727 -17.27 -50.00 -5.84
CA HIS A 727 -17.35 -49.39 -4.52
C HIS A 727 -18.79 -49.36 -3.97
N ALA A 728 -19.64 -50.31 -4.39
CA ALA A 728 -21.09 -50.28 -4.13
C ALA A 728 -21.47 -50.31 -2.63
N GLY A 729 -20.54 -50.73 -1.76
CA GLY A 729 -20.73 -50.67 -0.30
C GLY A 729 -20.64 -49.26 0.30
N VAL A 730 -20.14 -48.28 -0.45
CA VAL A 730 -19.84 -46.92 0.05
C VAL A 730 -20.29 -45.78 -0.87
N MET A 731 -20.74 -46.06 -2.11
CA MET A 731 -21.18 -45.03 -3.07
C MET A 731 -22.52 -45.33 -3.74
N VAL A 732 -23.26 -44.28 -4.07
CA VAL A 732 -24.52 -44.33 -4.83
C VAL A 732 -24.50 -43.28 -5.95
N LEU A 733 -24.79 -43.70 -7.18
CA LEU A 733 -24.88 -42.83 -8.35
C LEU A 733 -26.31 -42.30 -8.53
N ASN A 734 -26.44 -41.00 -8.75
CA ASN A 734 -27.66 -40.36 -9.23
C ASN A 734 -27.33 -39.58 -10.52
N ALA A 735 -27.93 -39.97 -11.64
CA ALA A 735 -27.71 -39.31 -12.93
C ALA A 735 -29.01 -38.66 -13.39
N GLU A 736 -28.92 -37.40 -13.80
CA GLU A 736 -30.01 -36.63 -14.40
C GLU A 736 -29.56 -36.14 -15.80
N PRO A 737 -29.50 -37.04 -16.81
CA PRO A 737 -28.88 -36.73 -18.10
C PRO A 737 -29.47 -35.49 -18.78
N GLN A 738 -30.79 -35.34 -18.75
CA GLN A 738 -31.49 -34.19 -19.34
C GLN A 738 -31.11 -32.85 -18.70
N ALA A 739 -30.77 -32.85 -17.41
CA ALA A 739 -30.28 -31.67 -16.71
C ALA A 739 -28.80 -31.38 -17.00
N GLY A 740 -28.07 -32.34 -17.59
CA GLY A 740 -26.63 -32.26 -17.76
C GLY A 740 -25.87 -32.47 -16.45
N VAL A 741 -26.41 -33.31 -15.55
CA VAL A 741 -25.90 -33.47 -14.19
C VAL A 741 -25.69 -34.95 -13.85
N LEU A 742 -24.56 -35.25 -13.24
CA LEU A 742 -24.24 -36.55 -12.67
C LEU A 742 -23.64 -36.36 -11.27
N ARG A 743 -24.22 -37.01 -10.26
CA ARG A 743 -23.86 -36.87 -8.86
C ARG A 743 -23.57 -38.22 -8.22
N VAL A 744 -22.56 -38.29 -7.36
CA VAL A 744 -22.27 -39.47 -6.55
C VAL A 744 -22.35 -39.11 -5.09
N PHE A 745 -23.16 -39.85 -4.35
CA PHE A 745 -23.36 -39.72 -2.91
C PHE A 745 -22.62 -40.84 -2.18
N TRP A 746 -22.25 -40.58 -0.93
CA TRP A 746 -21.86 -41.65 -0.02
C TRP A 746 -23.07 -42.55 0.27
N ALA A 747 -22.88 -43.86 0.39
CA ALA A 747 -24.00 -44.80 0.50
C ALA A 747 -24.72 -44.79 1.86
N THR A 748 -24.01 -44.41 2.92
CA THR A 748 -24.53 -44.45 4.30
C THR A 748 -24.41 -43.10 4.98
N PRO A 749 -25.27 -42.79 5.98
CA PRO A 749 -25.06 -41.62 6.81
C PRO A 749 -23.70 -41.67 7.53
N VAL A 750 -22.97 -40.56 7.52
CA VAL A 750 -21.70 -40.39 8.22
C VAL A 750 -21.73 -39.16 9.13
N PRO A 751 -21.06 -39.19 10.30
CA PRO A 751 -20.96 -38.02 11.16
C PRO A 751 -19.99 -37.00 10.55
N LEU A 752 -20.47 -35.78 10.33
CA LEU A 752 -19.75 -34.66 9.72
C LEU A 752 -19.84 -33.46 10.66
N GLY A 753 -19.06 -33.53 11.74
CA GLY A 753 -19.19 -32.62 12.87
C GLY A 753 -20.51 -32.85 13.62
N GLN A 754 -21.33 -31.80 13.67
CA GLN A 754 -22.63 -31.82 14.34
C GLN A 754 -23.79 -32.37 13.49
N LEU A 755 -23.59 -32.60 12.19
CA LEU A 755 -24.61 -33.11 11.28
C LEU A 755 -24.29 -34.56 10.88
N THR A 756 -25.33 -35.37 10.67
CA THR A 756 -25.18 -36.76 10.21
C THR A 756 -26.12 -37.02 9.05
N TYR A 757 -25.57 -37.30 7.87
CA TYR A 757 -26.31 -37.60 6.64
C TYR A 757 -25.39 -38.29 5.62
N ALA A 758 -25.95 -38.73 4.50
CA ALA A 758 -25.20 -39.30 3.38
C ALA A 758 -24.81 -38.17 2.40
N PRO A 759 -23.55 -37.68 2.41
CA PRO A 759 -23.17 -36.49 1.66
C PRO A 759 -23.01 -36.72 0.16
N LEU A 760 -23.28 -35.69 -0.64
CA LEU A 760 -22.75 -35.57 -2.00
C LEU A 760 -21.21 -35.52 -1.95
N VAL A 761 -20.52 -36.38 -2.71
CA VAL A 761 -19.04 -36.44 -2.70
C VAL A 761 -18.41 -36.05 -4.04
N PHE A 762 -19.16 -36.22 -5.14
CA PHE A 762 -18.70 -35.86 -6.49
C PHE A 762 -19.86 -35.31 -7.32
N ASP A 763 -19.59 -34.24 -8.05
CA ASP A 763 -20.52 -33.58 -8.97
C ASP A 763 -19.85 -33.37 -10.33
N LEU A 764 -20.56 -33.73 -11.40
CA LEU A 764 -20.19 -33.48 -12.77
C LEU A 764 -21.34 -32.77 -13.48
N THR A 765 -21.04 -31.59 -14.01
CA THR A 765 -22.02 -30.74 -14.72
C THR A 765 -21.57 -30.40 -16.13
N VAL A 766 -22.50 -30.36 -17.06
CA VAL A 766 -22.25 -29.84 -18.41
C VAL A 766 -22.37 -28.32 -18.39
N ALA A 767 -21.32 -27.63 -18.84
CA ALA A 767 -21.28 -26.18 -18.93
C ALA A 767 -21.27 -25.70 -20.39
N GLU A 768 -22.04 -24.65 -20.66
CA GLU A 768 -21.91 -23.90 -21.90
C GLU A 768 -20.62 -23.05 -21.83
N PRO A 769 -19.71 -23.11 -22.83
CA PRO A 769 -18.52 -22.28 -22.84
C PRO A 769 -18.93 -20.80 -22.95
N PRO A 770 -18.69 -19.97 -21.92
CA PRO A 770 -19.20 -18.61 -21.91
C PRO A 770 -18.49 -17.70 -22.93
N ASP A 771 -17.24 -17.99 -23.29
CA ASP A 771 -16.39 -17.15 -24.15
C ASP A 771 -15.26 -17.99 -24.82
N GLY A 772 -15.63 -19.11 -25.47
CA GLY A 772 -14.66 -20.05 -26.05
C GLY A 772 -14.17 -21.12 -25.08
N TRP A 773 -13.14 -21.88 -25.47
CA TRP A 773 -12.59 -22.99 -24.66
C TRP A 773 -11.98 -22.50 -23.34
N PRO A 774 -12.30 -23.14 -22.19
CA PRO A 774 -11.57 -22.88 -20.96
C PRO A 774 -10.09 -23.22 -21.12
N GLN A 775 -9.22 -22.47 -20.46
CA GLN A 775 -7.82 -22.86 -20.34
C GLN A 775 -7.68 -23.90 -19.23
N LEU A 776 -6.92 -24.96 -19.50
CA LEU A 776 -6.64 -26.03 -18.56
C LEU A 776 -5.16 -26.03 -18.14
N SER A 777 -4.92 -26.25 -16.86
CA SER A 777 -3.63 -26.58 -16.27
C SER A 777 -3.62 -28.06 -15.94
N TYR A 778 -2.55 -28.79 -16.32
CA TYR A 778 -2.42 -30.19 -15.95
C TYR A 778 -1.60 -30.32 -14.66
N ILE A 779 -2.29 -30.49 -13.54
CA ILE A 779 -1.69 -30.59 -12.21
C ILE A 779 -1.73 -32.06 -11.77
N TRP A 780 -0.56 -32.65 -11.55
CA TRP A 780 -0.42 -34.07 -11.19
C TRP A 780 -1.15 -35.02 -12.16
N GLY A 781 -1.22 -34.64 -13.45
CA GLY A 781 -1.90 -35.41 -14.50
C GLY A 781 -3.41 -35.20 -14.60
N LEU A 782 -4.01 -34.39 -13.72
CA LEU A 782 -5.43 -34.01 -13.79
C LEU A 782 -5.63 -32.73 -14.61
N PRO A 783 -6.64 -32.66 -15.49
CA PRO A 783 -7.01 -31.41 -16.14
C PRO A 783 -7.76 -30.52 -15.14
N VAL A 784 -7.15 -29.41 -14.75
CA VAL A 784 -7.66 -28.43 -13.78
C VAL A 784 -7.95 -27.13 -14.49
N LEU A 785 -9.03 -26.43 -14.13
CA LEU A 785 -9.29 -25.09 -14.67
C LEU A 785 -8.12 -24.15 -14.34
N ALA A 786 -7.57 -23.48 -15.37
CA ALA A 786 -6.44 -22.57 -15.19
C ALA A 786 -6.82 -21.38 -14.29
N LEU A 787 -5.83 -20.85 -13.56
CA LEU A 787 -6.01 -19.77 -12.57
C LEU A 787 -6.86 -18.60 -13.07
N ARG A 788 -6.63 -18.11 -14.29
CA ARG A 788 -7.41 -17.00 -14.87
C ARG A 788 -8.91 -17.31 -14.92
N ASP A 789 -9.27 -18.48 -15.43
CA ASP A 789 -10.65 -18.87 -15.64
C ASP A 789 -11.28 -19.34 -14.32
N LEU A 790 -10.47 -19.87 -13.40
CA LEU A 790 -10.86 -20.19 -12.02
C LEU A 790 -11.20 -18.93 -11.21
N VAL A 791 -10.37 -17.88 -11.25
CA VAL A 791 -10.65 -16.58 -10.62
C VAL A 791 -11.96 -16.01 -11.16
N LYS A 792 -12.15 -15.98 -12.49
CA LYS A 792 -13.42 -15.52 -13.10
C LYS A 792 -14.62 -16.36 -12.64
N SER A 793 -14.46 -17.68 -12.53
CA SER A 793 -15.50 -18.57 -12.04
C SER A 793 -15.87 -18.24 -10.58
N TYR A 794 -14.89 -18.01 -9.71
CA TYR A 794 -15.11 -17.60 -8.32
C TYR A 794 -15.77 -16.22 -8.21
N GLN A 795 -15.34 -15.25 -9.02
CA GLN A 795 -15.97 -13.93 -9.05
C GLN A 795 -17.45 -14.02 -9.48
N ARG A 796 -17.75 -14.80 -10.53
CA ARG A 796 -19.13 -15.05 -10.99
C ARG A 796 -19.95 -15.82 -9.96
N HIS A 797 -19.35 -16.76 -9.23
CA HIS A 797 -20.02 -17.51 -8.18
C HIS A 797 -20.35 -16.60 -7.00
N THR A 798 -19.36 -15.88 -6.49
CA THR A 798 -19.51 -14.89 -5.40
C THR A 798 -20.62 -13.89 -5.71
N ALA A 799 -20.67 -13.39 -6.96
CA ALA A 799 -21.68 -12.43 -7.40
C ALA A 799 -23.13 -12.94 -7.38
N ARG A 800 -23.34 -14.26 -7.32
CA ARG A 800 -24.66 -14.89 -7.27
C ARG A 800 -25.07 -15.34 -5.87
N ILE A 801 -24.16 -15.29 -4.90
CA ILE A 801 -24.41 -15.73 -3.53
C ILE A 801 -24.64 -14.50 -2.65
N GLU A 802 -25.79 -14.42 -1.99
CA GLU A 802 -26.15 -13.33 -1.06
C GLU A 802 -25.80 -13.62 0.41
N GLU A 803 -25.69 -14.89 0.79
CA GLU A 803 -25.37 -15.29 2.16
C GLU A 803 -23.94 -14.82 2.53
N TYR A 804 -23.83 -14.13 3.66
CA TYR A 804 -22.62 -13.43 4.08
C TYR A 804 -21.43 -14.35 4.34
N GLY A 805 -21.61 -15.44 5.10
CA GLY A 805 -20.52 -16.34 5.49
C GLY A 805 -19.87 -16.98 4.27
N ARG A 806 -20.69 -17.51 3.38
CA ARG A 806 -20.28 -18.12 2.13
C ARG A 806 -19.65 -17.11 1.18
N ARG A 807 -20.28 -15.95 0.99
CA ARG A 807 -19.72 -14.87 0.17
C ARG A 807 -18.34 -14.43 0.68
N ARG A 808 -18.16 -14.34 2.00
CA ARG A 808 -16.85 -14.03 2.61
C ARG A 808 -15.81 -15.08 2.27
N SER A 809 -16.12 -16.37 2.43
CA SER A 809 -15.24 -17.49 2.08
C SER A 809 -14.82 -17.44 0.60
N LEU A 810 -15.79 -17.29 -0.31
CA LEU A 810 -15.53 -17.18 -1.74
C LEU A 810 -14.69 -15.95 -2.13
N ARG A 811 -14.89 -14.81 -1.45
CA ARG A 811 -14.05 -13.60 -1.62
C ARG A 811 -12.62 -13.82 -1.12
N ALA A 812 -12.43 -14.57 -0.02
CA ALA A 812 -11.10 -14.93 0.47
C ALA A 812 -10.39 -15.84 -0.55
N THR A 813 -11.08 -16.86 -1.05
CA THR A 813 -10.54 -17.74 -2.10
C THR A 813 -10.23 -16.99 -3.39
N THR A 814 -11.08 -16.06 -3.80
CA THR A 814 -10.81 -15.20 -4.98
C THR A 814 -9.52 -14.40 -4.79
N ARG A 815 -9.32 -13.81 -3.60
CA ARG A 815 -8.09 -13.06 -3.27
C ARG A 815 -6.86 -13.97 -3.29
N ALA A 816 -6.93 -15.13 -2.64
CA ALA A 816 -5.85 -16.12 -2.64
C ALA A 816 -5.51 -16.59 -4.06
N MET A 817 -6.51 -16.89 -4.90
CA MET A 817 -6.30 -17.28 -6.29
C MET A 817 -5.73 -16.15 -7.15
N MET A 818 -6.15 -14.90 -6.91
CA MET A 818 -5.55 -13.73 -7.56
C MET A 818 -4.10 -13.54 -7.14
N GLU A 819 -3.76 -13.76 -5.87
CA GLU A 819 -2.39 -13.73 -5.38
C GLU A 819 -1.53 -14.84 -5.99
N ILE A 820 -2.06 -16.06 -6.06
CA ILE A 820 -1.39 -17.16 -6.77
C ILE A 820 -1.21 -16.80 -8.25
N TYR A 821 -2.22 -16.21 -8.90
CA TYR A 821 -2.16 -15.83 -10.31
C TYR A 821 -1.14 -14.71 -10.58
N THR A 822 -1.07 -13.68 -9.73
CA THR A 822 -0.04 -12.63 -9.86
C THR A 822 1.35 -13.20 -9.64
N ARG A 823 1.50 -14.12 -8.68
CA ARG A 823 2.77 -14.82 -8.47
C ARG A 823 3.05 -15.95 -9.48
N ALA A 824 2.08 -16.46 -10.23
CA ALA A 824 2.29 -17.54 -11.20
C ALA A 824 2.66 -17.00 -12.60
N ASN A 825 2.24 -15.77 -12.93
CA ASN A 825 2.64 -15.09 -14.18
C ASN A 825 4.06 -14.48 -14.12
N ASN A 826 4.63 -14.32 -12.92
CA ASN A 826 6.07 -14.33 -12.67
C ASN A 826 6.28 -15.25 -11.47
N PRO A 827 6.47 -16.58 -11.65
CA PRO A 827 6.93 -17.39 -10.54
C PRO A 827 8.16 -16.67 -10.01
N GLU A 828 8.17 -16.29 -8.72
CA GLU A 828 9.45 -16.07 -8.08
C GLU A 828 10.26 -17.32 -8.44
N PRO A 829 11.35 -17.20 -9.23
CA PRO A 829 12.17 -18.36 -9.50
C PRO A 829 12.50 -18.91 -8.13
N ALA A 830 12.08 -20.15 -7.87
CA ALA A 830 12.15 -20.75 -6.54
C ALA A 830 13.50 -20.37 -5.94
N ASN A 831 13.45 -19.63 -4.83
CA ASN A 831 14.58 -18.79 -4.40
C ASN A 831 15.85 -19.63 -4.55
N PRO A 832 16.78 -19.26 -5.46
CA PRO A 832 17.90 -20.13 -5.83
C PRO A 832 18.76 -20.49 -4.62
N VAL A 833 18.70 -19.66 -3.56
CA VAL A 833 19.29 -19.94 -2.26
C VAL A 833 18.59 -21.09 -1.55
N LEU A 834 17.26 -21.11 -1.49
CA LEU A 834 16.48 -22.19 -0.86
C LEU A 834 16.62 -23.51 -1.63
N LEU A 835 16.67 -23.46 -2.96
CA LEU A 835 16.96 -24.64 -3.79
C LEU A 835 18.37 -25.18 -3.51
N ALA A 836 19.39 -24.32 -3.53
CA ALA A 836 20.76 -24.74 -3.22
C ALA A 836 20.92 -25.25 -1.79
N LEU A 837 20.18 -24.70 -0.81
CA LEU A 837 20.13 -25.24 0.56
C LEU A 837 19.44 -26.61 0.59
N THR A 838 18.34 -26.79 -0.15
CA THR A 838 17.61 -28.07 -0.24
C THR A 838 18.49 -29.17 -0.83
N ASP A 839 19.27 -28.84 -1.85
CA ASP A 839 20.13 -29.78 -2.59
C ASP A 839 21.55 -29.93 -2.01
N GLY A 840 21.86 -29.24 -0.91
CA GLY A 840 23.20 -29.25 -0.29
C GLY A 840 24.29 -28.61 -1.17
N GLN A 841 23.92 -27.76 -2.12
CA GLN A 841 24.83 -27.09 -3.06
C GLN A 841 25.27 -25.69 -2.61
N ALA A 842 24.80 -25.22 -1.45
CA ALA A 842 25.16 -23.90 -0.92
C ALA A 842 26.49 -23.97 -0.12
N PRO A 843 27.61 -23.40 -0.60
CA PRO A 843 28.88 -23.37 0.13
C PRO A 843 28.86 -22.44 1.35
N TYR A 844 27.95 -21.46 1.38
CA TYR A 844 27.78 -20.51 2.47
C TYR A 844 26.35 -19.94 2.50
N LEU A 845 26.01 -19.24 3.57
CA LEU A 845 24.77 -18.46 3.68
C LEU A 845 25.02 -17.13 4.38
N LYS A 846 24.47 -16.04 3.83
CA LYS A 846 24.47 -14.72 4.46
C LYS A 846 23.06 -14.36 4.92
N LEU A 847 22.90 -14.03 6.20
CA LEU A 847 21.65 -13.53 6.78
C LEU A 847 21.83 -12.05 7.14
N SER A 848 21.03 -11.17 6.53
CA SER A 848 21.16 -9.72 6.72
C SER A 848 19.90 -9.08 7.28
N SER A 849 20.01 -8.06 8.13
CA SER A 849 18.85 -7.24 8.48
C SER A 849 18.49 -6.25 7.36
N ILE A 850 17.26 -5.74 7.35
CA ILE A 850 16.80 -4.68 6.42
C ILE A 850 17.73 -3.47 6.42
N GLN A 851 18.25 -3.09 7.59
CA GLN A 851 19.09 -1.89 7.75
C GLN A 851 20.50 -2.06 7.16
N ARG A 852 20.97 -3.31 6.92
CA ARG A 852 22.32 -3.69 6.42
C ARG A 852 23.47 -3.08 7.24
N ASN A 853 24.68 -3.66 7.21
CA ASN A 853 25.81 -3.08 7.94
C ASN A 853 26.36 -1.79 7.27
N GLY A 854 25.74 -0.64 7.57
CA GLY A 854 26.31 0.71 7.39
C GLY A 854 26.79 1.05 5.96
N GLY A 855 25.98 0.76 4.93
CA GLY A 855 26.23 1.19 3.55
C GLY A 855 26.96 0.17 2.64
N PRO A 856 27.49 0.62 1.47
CA PRO A 856 28.14 -0.23 0.45
C PRO A 856 29.25 -1.19 0.93
N PRO A 857 30.03 -0.90 2.00
CA PRO A 857 31.05 -1.83 2.51
C PRO A 857 30.48 -3.11 3.15
N GLY A 858 29.20 -3.13 3.53
CA GLY A 858 28.49 -4.31 4.05
C GLY A 858 27.91 -5.23 2.96
N ASP A 859 28.08 -4.87 1.70
CA ASP A 859 27.56 -5.62 0.55
C ASP A 859 28.61 -6.61 0.00
N PHE A 860 28.68 -7.78 0.65
CA PHE A 860 29.51 -8.92 0.26
C PHE A 860 28.67 -10.23 0.24
N PRO A 861 28.79 -11.08 -0.80
CA PRO A 861 29.21 -10.65 -2.13
C PRO A 861 28.35 -9.45 -2.60
N PRO A 862 28.85 -8.61 -3.53
CA PRO A 862 28.07 -7.48 -4.05
C PRO A 862 26.73 -7.96 -4.62
N SER A 863 25.66 -7.25 -4.30
CA SER A 863 24.26 -7.60 -4.60
C SER A 863 23.88 -7.65 -6.11
N TYR A 864 24.82 -7.37 -7.01
CA TYR A 864 24.60 -7.27 -8.47
C TYR A 864 25.09 -8.49 -9.29
N PHE A 865 25.38 -9.64 -8.67
CA PHE A 865 25.75 -10.89 -9.39
C PHE A 865 24.71 -12.01 -9.16
N PRO A 866 23.92 -12.44 -10.17
CA PRO A 866 22.73 -13.28 -9.95
C PRO A 866 22.97 -14.80 -9.82
N ALA A 867 24.20 -15.32 -9.87
CA ALA A 867 24.42 -16.78 -9.96
C ALA A 867 25.03 -17.43 -8.71
N GLN A 868 25.53 -16.66 -7.73
CA GLN A 868 26.33 -17.23 -6.62
C GLN A 868 26.16 -16.50 -5.27
N ALA A 869 25.20 -15.58 -5.13
CA ALA A 869 24.99 -14.85 -3.87
C ALA A 869 23.97 -15.59 -2.97
N PHE A 870 24.45 -16.53 -2.15
CA PHE A 870 23.60 -17.25 -1.19
C PHE A 870 23.28 -16.37 0.03
N GLY A 871 22.23 -15.55 -0.07
CA GLY A 871 21.83 -14.64 1.00
C GLY A 871 20.33 -14.50 1.19
N LEU A 872 19.89 -14.36 2.44
CA LEU A 872 18.52 -14.06 2.85
C LEU A 872 18.48 -12.76 3.66
N THR A 873 17.44 -11.95 3.44
CA THR A 873 17.20 -10.74 4.22
C THR A 873 16.10 -10.99 5.24
N LEU A 874 16.40 -10.76 6.51
CA LEU A 874 15.50 -10.94 7.63
C LEU A 874 14.54 -9.75 7.70
N THR A 875 13.25 -10.01 7.46
CA THR A 875 12.16 -9.04 7.61
C THR A 875 11.76 -8.88 9.08
N GLN A 876 10.79 -8.00 9.37
CA GLN A 876 10.27 -7.84 10.73
C GLN A 876 9.40 -9.01 11.19
N THR A 877 9.04 -9.94 10.30
CA THR A 877 8.14 -11.07 10.59
C THR A 877 8.91 -12.39 10.75
N PRO A 878 9.07 -12.93 11.97
CA PRO A 878 9.79 -14.19 12.17
C PRO A 878 9.13 -15.42 11.53
N GLY A 879 7.80 -15.42 11.41
CA GLY A 879 7.05 -16.54 10.84
C GLY A 879 7.39 -16.84 9.38
N THR A 880 7.59 -15.80 8.56
CA THR A 880 7.91 -15.95 7.13
C THR A 880 9.22 -16.68 6.91
N LEU A 881 10.27 -16.30 7.66
CA LEU A 881 11.57 -16.98 7.58
C LEU A 881 11.48 -18.44 8.05
N ALA A 882 10.74 -18.69 9.13
CA ALA A 882 10.57 -20.04 9.65
C ALA A 882 9.92 -20.96 8.62
N HIS A 883 8.95 -20.44 7.84
CA HIS A 883 8.33 -21.13 6.72
C HIS A 883 9.32 -21.36 5.56
N ASP A 884 10.06 -20.33 5.14
CA ASP A 884 11.06 -20.46 4.05
C ASP A 884 12.16 -21.49 4.37
N LEU A 885 12.54 -21.59 5.65
CA LEU A 885 13.56 -22.53 6.13
C LEU A 885 12.99 -23.88 6.56
N ALA A 886 11.67 -24.09 6.49
CA ALA A 886 11.01 -25.38 6.71
C ALA A 886 11.20 -26.31 5.50
N LEU A 887 12.45 -26.57 5.15
CA LEU A 887 12.82 -27.40 4.00
C LEU A 887 12.45 -28.87 4.28
N PRO A 888 12.11 -29.64 3.23
CA PRO A 888 11.89 -31.07 3.39
C PRO A 888 13.16 -31.74 3.97
N PRO A 889 13.00 -32.87 4.70
CA PRO A 889 14.14 -33.62 5.23
C PRO A 889 15.19 -33.90 4.15
N PRO A 890 16.49 -33.87 4.47
CA PRO A 890 17.54 -34.13 3.49
C PRO A 890 17.36 -35.52 2.89
N ALA A 891 17.46 -35.61 1.55
CA ALA A 891 17.48 -36.89 0.86
C ALA A 891 18.72 -37.69 1.29
N ALA A 892 18.65 -39.02 1.20
CA ALA A 892 19.75 -39.89 1.60
C ALA A 892 21.05 -39.53 0.84
N GLY A 893 22.10 -39.18 1.58
CA GLY A 893 23.41 -38.81 1.03
C GLY A 893 23.61 -37.31 0.73
N VAL A 894 22.63 -36.45 0.99
CA VAL A 894 22.77 -34.99 0.86
C VAL A 894 23.30 -34.39 2.17
N ASP A 895 24.47 -33.77 2.13
CA ASP A 895 25.02 -32.98 3.24
C ASP A 895 24.68 -31.50 3.05
N ARG A 896 23.97 -30.91 4.01
CA ARG A 896 23.59 -29.49 4.01
C ARG A 896 24.49 -28.64 4.94
N THR A 897 25.68 -29.13 5.27
CA THR A 897 26.65 -28.40 6.08
C THR A 897 27.31 -27.27 5.29
N LEU A 898 27.06 -26.04 5.72
CA LEU A 898 27.65 -24.83 5.14
C LEU A 898 29.12 -24.70 5.57
N GLY A 899 29.99 -24.27 4.66
CA GLY A 899 31.36 -23.88 5.02
C GLY A 899 31.40 -22.60 5.85
N LEU A 900 30.48 -21.66 5.57
CA LEU A 900 30.39 -20.37 6.25
C LEU A 900 28.93 -19.87 6.37
N LEU A 901 28.54 -19.46 7.57
CA LEU A 901 27.28 -18.74 7.84
C LEU A 901 27.61 -17.35 8.38
N VAL A 902 27.09 -16.29 7.78
CA VAL A 902 27.35 -14.91 8.24
C VAL A 902 26.05 -14.23 8.62
N LEU A 903 25.96 -13.72 9.85
CA LEU A 903 24.89 -12.82 10.29
C LEU A 903 25.41 -11.40 10.28
N ASN A 904 24.74 -10.51 9.56
CA ASN A 904 25.19 -9.15 9.29
C ASN A 904 24.06 -8.13 9.59
N GLN A 905 24.36 -7.13 10.43
CA GLN A 905 23.48 -5.99 10.66
C GLN A 905 24.29 -4.70 10.86
N GLY A 906 23.61 -3.55 10.87
CA GLY A 906 24.17 -2.25 11.26
C GLY A 906 24.53 -2.17 12.74
N ALA A 907 24.11 -1.11 13.42
CA ALA A 907 24.29 -1.01 14.87
C ALA A 907 23.46 -2.11 15.56
N GLY A 908 24.13 -3.02 16.26
CA GLY A 908 23.49 -4.11 17.01
C GLY A 908 23.15 -3.74 18.44
N GLY A 909 22.21 -4.48 19.03
CA GLY A 909 21.80 -4.34 20.43
C GLY A 909 22.12 -5.57 21.28
N TRP A 910 22.08 -5.42 22.59
CA TRP A 910 22.27 -6.53 23.52
C TRP A 910 21.22 -7.63 23.33
N GLY A 911 21.64 -8.88 23.12
CA GLY A 911 20.72 -10.03 23.01
C GLY A 911 19.74 -9.95 21.85
N THR A 912 20.00 -9.09 20.86
CA THR A 912 19.11 -8.84 19.72
C THR A 912 19.87 -8.76 18.40
N PHE A 913 19.24 -9.27 17.35
CA PHE A 913 19.65 -9.10 15.97
C PHE A 913 18.53 -8.35 15.25
N ALA A 914 18.78 -7.09 14.86
CA ALA A 914 17.76 -6.13 14.45
C ALA A 914 16.65 -6.03 15.52
N THR A 915 15.39 -6.28 15.16
CA THR A 915 14.26 -6.34 16.08
C THR A 915 14.08 -7.71 16.74
N TRP A 916 14.90 -8.71 16.39
CA TRP A 916 14.70 -10.10 16.82
C TRP A 916 15.44 -10.38 18.13
N THR A 917 14.72 -10.95 19.09
CA THR A 917 15.33 -11.42 20.34
C THR A 917 16.06 -12.75 20.13
N ALA A 918 16.92 -13.13 21.09
CA ALA A 918 17.52 -14.46 21.13
C ALA A 918 16.48 -15.61 21.05
N GLN A 919 15.26 -15.40 21.58
CA GLN A 919 14.18 -16.39 21.48
C GLN A 919 13.64 -16.48 20.05
N ASN A 920 13.38 -15.34 19.40
CA ASN A 920 12.95 -15.31 18.01
C ASN A 920 13.97 -16.00 17.09
N LEU A 921 15.26 -15.78 17.31
CA LEU A 921 16.31 -16.46 16.55
C LEU A 921 16.32 -17.98 16.80
N ARG A 922 16.04 -18.44 18.02
CA ARG A 922 15.92 -19.87 18.30
C ARG A 922 14.74 -20.51 17.57
N ASP A 923 13.57 -19.89 17.68
CA ASP A 923 12.32 -20.49 17.22
C ASP A 923 12.14 -20.38 15.70
N ALA A 924 12.53 -19.25 15.11
CA ALA A 924 12.26 -18.96 13.70
C ALA A 924 13.46 -19.12 12.76
N LEU A 925 14.67 -19.27 13.29
CA LEU A 925 15.88 -19.48 12.48
C LEU A 925 16.56 -20.80 12.83
N VAL A 926 16.98 -20.98 14.08
CA VAL A 926 17.80 -22.14 14.48
C VAL A 926 17.02 -23.44 14.42
N ALA A 927 15.82 -23.50 15.00
CA ALA A 927 15.02 -24.72 15.02
C ALA A 927 14.62 -25.20 13.60
N PRO A 928 14.12 -24.34 12.68
CA PRO A 928 13.84 -24.74 11.29
C PRO A 928 15.09 -25.24 10.55
N MET A 929 16.23 -24.54 10.66
CA MET A 929 17.48 -24.96 10.01
C MET A 929 17.97 -26.32 10.53
N LEU A 930 17.87 -26.57 11.83
CA LEU A 930 18.23 -27.86 12.42
C LEU A 930 17.28 -28.99 11.96
N ALA A 931 15.98 -28.72 11.90
CA ALA A 931 14.98 -29.67 11.39
C ALA A 931 15.23 -30.00 9.90
N ALA A 932 15.69 -29.02 9.14
CA ALA A 932 16.13 -29.17 7.74
C ALA A 932 17.51 -29.84 7.60
N GLY A 933 18.22 -30.16 8.69
CA GLY A 933 19.56 -30.77 8.66
C GLY A 933 20.69 -29.80 8.29
N ILE A 934 20.46 -28.49 8.31
CA ILE A 934 21.47 -27.47 8.00
C ILE A 934 22.33 -27.20 9.24
N ARG A 935 23.66 -27.19 9.04
CA ARG A 935 24.66 -26.77 10.02
C ARG A 935 25.70 -25.88 9.35
N ALA A 936 26.57 -25.25 10.13
CA ALA A 936 27.66 -24.44 9.60
C ALA A 936 28.99 -24.75 10.30
N GLN A 937 30.03 -24.88 9.50
CA GLN A 937 31.38 -25.19 9.95
C GLN A 937 32.12 -23.94 10.46
N ALA A 938 31.82 -22.76 9.91
CA ALA A 938 32.18 -21.48 10.49
C ALA A 938 30.95 -20.56 10.54
N ILE A 939 30.73 -19.88 11.67
CA ILE A 939 29.69 -18.87 11.82
C ILE A 939 30.35 -17.53 12.16
N VAL A 940 29.98 -16.45 11.48
CA VAL A 940 30.47 -15.10 11.77
C VAL A 940 29.30 -14.20 12.12
N LEU A 941 29.33 -13.64 13.33
CA LEU A 941 28.34 -12.69 13.83
C LEU A 941 28.89 -11.27 13.70
N ASP A 942 28.74 -10.70 12.50
CA ASP A 942 29.41 -9.47 12.06
C ASP A 942 28.61 -8.19 12.42
N PHE A 943 28.45 -7.97 13.72
CA PHE A 943 27.76 -6.82 14.32
C PHE A 943 28.16 -6.63 15.79
N SER A 944 27.89 -5.47 16.38
CA SER A 944 28.30 -5.13 17.77
C SER A 944 27.64 -6.02 18.84
N LEU A 945 28.39 -6.35 19.90
CA LEU A 945 27.94 -7.11 21.08
C LEU A 945 27.37 -8.51 20.73
N SER A 946 27.77 -9.07 19.60
CA SER A 946 27.15 -10.27 19.05
C SER A 946 27.42 -11.54 19.86
N ALA A 947 28.47 -11.55 20.70
CA ALA A 947 28.76 -12.68 21.59
C ALA A 947 27.60 -12.97 22.57
N SER A 948 26.74 -11.99 22.89
CA SER A 948 25.54 -12.21 23.71
C SER A 948 24.53 -13.20 23.08
N LEU A 949 24.54 -13.36 21.76
CA LEU A 949 23.65 -14.28 21.02
C LEU A 949 24.27 -15.66 20.76
N LEU A 950 25.52 -15.86 21.17
CA LEU A 950 26.24 -17.11 20.96
C LEU A 950 25.48 -18.35 21.48
N PRO A 951 24.85 -18.33 22.68
CA PRO A 951 24.06 -19.48 23.14
C PRO A 951 22.86 -19.83 22.26
N ALA A 952 22.27 -18.86 21.56
CA ALA A 952 21.15 -19.10 20.64
C ALA A 952 21.62 -19.79 19.36
N LEU A 953 22.82 -19.43 18.86
CA LEU A 953 23.33 -19.86 17.55
C LEU A 953 24.31 -21.05 17.63
N ALA A 954 24.87 -21.34 18.80
CA ALA A 954 25.76 -22.49 19.03
C ALA A 954 25.23 -23.83 18.49
N PRO A 955 23.92 -24.15 18.59
CA PRO A 955 23.37 -25.39 18.04
C PRO A 955 23.56 -25.56 16.52
N LEU A 956 23.65 -24.46 15.75
CA LEU A 956 23.89 -24.52 14.29
C LEU A 956 25.34 -24.84 13.94
N CYS A 957 26.27 -24.72 14.89
CA CYS A 957 27.69 -24.98 14.65
C CYS A 957 27.93 -26.50 14.49
N ALA A 958 28.71 -26.88 13.48
CA ALA A 958 29.15 -28.26 13.29
C ALA A 958 30.06 -28.73 14.45
N PRO A 959 30.21 -30.05 14.70
CA PRO A 959 30.96 -30.57 15.85
C PRO A 959 32.43 -30.11 15.97
N ASP A 960 33.08 -29.84 14.85
CA ASP A 960 34.44 -29.29 14.72
C ASP A 960 34.46 -27.85 14.17
N GLY A 961 33.30 -27.18 14.22
CA GLY A 961 33.12 -25.84 13.72
C GLY A 961 33.51 -24.74 14.69
N ILE A 962 33.54 -23.51 14.18
CA ILE A 962 33.86 -22.30 14.94
C ILE A 962 32.79 -21.22 14.83
N ILE A 963 32.67 -20.38 15.86
CA ILE A 963 31.86 -19.14 15.81
C ILE A 963 32.75 -17.96 16.15
N LEU A 964 32.73 -16.95 15.29
CA LEU A 964 33.37 -15.66 15.48
C LEU A 964 32.31 -14.63 15.85
N SER A 965 32.52 -13.94 16.95
CA SER A 965 31.60 -12.92 17.45
C SER A 965 32.36 -11.71 17.97
N THR A 966 31.66 -10.60 18.14
CA THR A 966 32.21 -9.36 18.66
C THR A 966 31.85 -9.21 20.14
N LEU A 967 32.78 -8.64 20.89
CA LEU A 967 32.61 -8.35 22.30
C LEU A 967 32.27 -6.89 22.55
N TYR A 968 32.87 -5.95 21.82
CA TYR A 968 32.65 -4.52 22.06
C TYR A 968 32.86 -3.59 20.88
N THR A 969 33.34 -4.04 19.72
CA THR A 969 33.57 -3.11 18.59
C THR A 969 32.29 -2.79 17.81
N THR A 970 32.16 -1.54 17.39
CA THR A 970 31.09 -1.01 16.52
C THR A 970 31.59 -0.62 15.13
N GLU A 971 32.90 -0.47 14.95
CA GLU A 971 33.52 0.02 13.71
C GLU A 971 34.27 -1.06 12.92
N LEU A 972 34.81 -2.08 13.61
CA LEU A 972 35.61 -3.13 12.97
C LEU A 972 34.73 -4.29 12.50
N ARG A 973 34.87 -4.64 11.21
CA ARG A 973 34.11 -5.72 10.56
C ARG A 973 35.01 -6.90 10.24
N VAL A 974 34.54 -8.09 10.62
CA VAL A 974 35.19 -9.37 10.28
C VAL A 974 35.06 -9.59 8.78
N MET A 975 33.83 -9.48 8.27
CA MET A 975 33.55 -9.70 6.86
C MET A 975 33.58 -8.39 6.07
N THR A 976 34.45 -8.35 5.06
CA THR A 976 34.56 -7.26 4.09
C THR A 976 34.64 -7.86 2.69
N ARG A 977 34.49 -7.03 1.64
CA ARG A 977 34.68 -7.47 0.26
C ARG A 977 36.06 -8.12 0.04
N GLN A 978 37.09 -7.57 0.66
CA GLN A 978 38.46 -8.13 0.58
C GLN A 978 38.55 -9.50 1.27
N ALA A 979 38.02 -9.63 2.49
CA ALA A 979 38.03 -10.89 3.22
C ALA A 979 37.23 -11.98 2.49
N TRP A 980 36.06 -11.62 1.94
CA TRP A 980 35.26 -12.50 1.10
C TRP A 980 36.04 -12.99 -0.13
N THR A 981 36.65 -12.07 -0.87
CA THR A 981 37.40 -12.37 -2.10
C THR A 981 38.58 -13.31 -1.82
N ALA A 982 39.28 -13.11 -0.69
CA ALA A 982 40.38 -13.98 -0.27
C ALA A 982 39.93 -15.42 0.04
N MET A 983 38.69 -15.61 0.53
CA MET A 983 38.14 -16.92 0.90
C MET A 983 37.30 -17.58 -0.19
N GLN A 984 36.94 -16.86 -1.26
CA GLN A 984 35.97 -17.32 -2.27
C GLN A 984 36.34 -18.68 -2.88
N ALA A 985 37.60 -18.87 -3.29
CA ALA A 985 38.06 -20.13 -3.88
C ALA A 985 37.94 -21.31 -2.90
N ALA A 986 38.23 -21.07 -1.61
CA ALA A 986 38.10 -22.09 -0.58
C ALA A 986 36.64 -22.44 -0.28
N LEU A 987 35.74 -21.45 -0.29
CA LEU A 987 34.29 -21.64 -0.13
C LEU A 987 33.71 -22.46 -1.29
N THR A 988 34.04 -22.13 -2.54
CA THR A 988 33.59 -22.89 -3.71
C THR A 988 34.12 -24.34 -3.71
N ALA A 989 35.33 -24.56 -3.20
CA ALA A 989 35.93 -25.90 -3.10
C ALA A 989 35.53 -26.67 -1.83
N HIS A 990 34.67 -26.10 -0.96
CA HIS A 990 34.35 -26.64 0.36
C HIS A 990 35.59 -26.99 1.21
N ASN A 991 36.67 -26.21 1.08
CA ASN A 991 37.94 -26.44 1.77
C ASN A 991 37.96 -25.76 3.14
N GLN A 992 37.42 -26.45 4.15
CA GLN A 992 37.25 -25.88 5.47
C GLN A 992 38.53 -25.34 6.15
N PRO A 993 39.66 -26.06 6.15
CA PRO A 993 40.89 -25.55 6.77
C PRO A 993 41.29 -24.17 6.23
N GLN A 994 41.21 -23.97 4.91
CA GLN A 994 41.56 -22.68 4.29
C GLN A 994 40.55 -21.57 4.63
N ILE A 995 39.26 -21.89 4.75
CA ILE A 995 38.24 -20.93 5.20
C ILE A 995 38.54 -20.48 6.64
N THR A 996 38.82 -21.43 7.52
CA THR A 996 39.14 -21.15 8.93
C THR A 996 40.44 -20.37 9.09
N ASP A 997 41.48 -20.69 8.33
CA ASP A 997 42.76 -19.96 8.39
C ASP A 997 42.62 -18.53 7.85
N GLY A 998 41.88 -18.33 6.75
CA GLY A 998 41.57 -16.99 6.24
C GLY A 998 40.81 -16.11 7.23
N LEU A 999 39.88 -16.70 8.00
CA LEU A 999 39.18 -16.00 9.08
C LEU A 999 40.11 -15.66 10.26
N LYS A 1000 41.04 -16.56 10.64
CA LYS A 1000 42.02 -16.30 11.71
C LYS A 1000 43.00 -15.19 11.32
N ASP A 1001 43.51 -15.21 10.09
CA ASP A 1001 44.40 -14.17 9.58
C ASP A 1001 43.72 -12.80 9.61
N ARG A 1002 42.43 -12.75 9.24
CA ARG A 1002 41.62 -11.55 9.31
C ARG A 1002 41.49 -11.01 10.75
N LEU A 1003 41.28 -11.87 11.73
CA LEU A 1003 41.24 -11.46 13.14
C LEU A 1003 42.58 -10.91 13.63
N GLY A 1004 43.70 -11.49 13.18
CA GLY A 1004 45.04 -10.98 13.48
C GLY A 1004 45.23 -9.54 12.99
N VAL A 1005 44.82 -9.25 11.76
CA VAL A 1005 44.85 -7.89 11.18
C VAL A 1005 43.97 -6.93 11.98
N LEU A 1006 42.73 -7.32 12.31
CA LEU A 1006 41.80 -6.46 13.04
C LEU A 1006 42.29 -6.15 14.46
N ALA A 1007 42.92 -7.12 15.14
CA ALA A 1007 43.52 -6.90 16.46
C ALA A 1007 44.68 -5.89 16.42
N ALA A 1008 45.52 -5.93 15.38
CA ALA A 1008 46.59 -4.96 15.17
C ALA A 1008 46.04 -3.55 14.91
N ILE A 1009 45.02 -3.43 14.05
CA ILE A 1009 44.35 -2.14 13.76
C ILE A 1009 43.76 -1.52 15.01
N ASN A 1010 43.11 -2.33 15.86
CA ASN A 1010 42.53 -1.87 17.11
C ASN A 1010 43.60 -1.32 18.06
N THR A 1011 44.78 -1.96 18.09
CA THR A 1011 45.95 -1.48 18.84
C THR A 1011 46.47 -0.15 18.32
N GLY A 1012 46.55 0.04 17.00
CA GLY A 1012 46.90 1.34 16.43
C GLY A 1012 45.85 2.41 16.75
N LEU A 1013 44.57 2.08 16.61
CA LEU A 1013 43.46 2.99 16.88
C LEU A 1013 43.41 3.47 18.35
N SER A 1014 43.60 2.56 19.32
CA SER A 1014 43.57 2.90 20.75
C SER A 1014 44.68 3.85 21.17
N ASN A 1015 45.81 3.79 20.48
CA ASN A 1015 46.99 4.59 20.75
C ASN A 1015 47.06 5.86 19.89
N LEU A 1016 46.22 5.99 18.85
CA LEU A 1016 46.31 7.07 17.87
C LEU A 1016 46.21 8.46 18.51
N GLN A 1017 45.25 8.68 19.40
CA GLN A 1017 45.09 9.98 20.05
C GLN A 1017 46.21 10.27 21.05
N SER A 1018 46.59 9.29 21.86
CA SER A 1018 47.71 9.41 22.80
C SER A 1018 49.02 9.74 22.07
N VAL A 1019 49.26 9.07 20.93
CA VAL A 1019 50.39 9.37 20.07
C VAL A 1019 50.25 10.77 19.53
N ARG A 1020 49.11 11.20 18.97
CA ARG A 1020 48.93 12.58 18.45
C ARG A 1020 49.20 13.68 19.48
N THR A 1021 48.79 13.50 20.73
CA THR A 1021 48.85 14.53 21.78
C THR A 1021 50.09 14.44 22.68
N ALA A 1022 50.89 13.37 22.58
CA ALA A 1022 52.07 13.20 23.42
C ALA A 1022 53.08 14.36 23.28
N GLN A 1023 53.77 14.69 24.38
CA GLN A 1023 54.88 15.65 24.32
C GLN A 1023 56.05 15.06 23.53
N TRP A 1024 56.78 15.89 22.78
CA TRP A 1024 57.86 15.42 21.90
C TRP A 1024 58.97 14.65 22.63
N GLY A 1025 59.28 14.99 23.89
CA GLY A 1025 60.23 14.25 24.71
C GLY A 1025 59.82 12.79 24.97
N ALA A 1026 58.51 12.50 25.04
CA ALA A 1026 58.01 11.13 25.18
C ALA A 1026 58.14 10.33 23.88
N ILE A 1027 57.88 10.97 22.74
CA ILE A 1027 58.09 10.35 21.40
C ILE A 1027 59.57 10.05 21.18
N GLU A 1028 60.47 10.94 21.60
CA GLU A 1028 61.91 10.73 21.50
C GLU A 1028 62.38 9.56 22.36
N ALA A 1029 61.94 9.48 23.62
CA ALA A 1029 62.23 8.35 24.50
C ALA A 1029 61.74 7.02 23.90
N HIS A 1030 60.53 7.02 23.32
CA HIS A 1030 59.96 5.86 22.63
C HIS A 1030 60.81 5.42 21.44
N ILE A 1031 61.17 6.35 20.55
CA ILE A 1031 61.97 6.04 19.35
C ILE A 1031 63.38 5.57 19.72
N ARG A 1032 63.98 6.06 20.81
CA ARG A 1032 65.28 5.55 21.29
C ARG A 1032 65.18 4.09 21.73
N GLN A 1033 64.05 3.70 22.33
CA GLN A 1033 63.81 2.32 22.76
C GLN A 1033 63.34 1.41 21.60
N TYR A 1034 62.56 1.95 20.66
CA TYR A 1034 62.02 1.25 19.49
C TYR A 1034 62.35 2.02 18.20
N PRO A 1035 63.58 1.93 17.68
CA PRO A 1035 64.03 2.72 16.53
C PRO A 1035 63.21 2.52 15.26
N ASN A 1036 62.64 1.32 15.07
CA ASN A 1036 61.83 0.97 13.91
C ASN A 1036 60.45 1.65 13.91
N ASP A 1037 59.97 2.14 15.06
CA ASP A 1037 58.69 2.84 15.18
C ASP A 1037 58.78 4.29 14.66
N ARG A 1038 59.97 4.76 14.30
CA ARG A 1038 60.21 6.13 13.83
C ARG A 1038 59.36 6.48 12.62
N ASP A 1039 59.25 5.58 11.63
CA ASP A 1039 58.49 5.85 10.40
C ASP A 1039 56.97 5.94 10.64
N PRO A 1040 56.30 4.95 11.26
CA PRO A 1040 54.86 5.05 11.54
C PRO A 1040 54.51 6.21 12.48
N LEU A 1041 55.35 6.51 13.48
CA LEU A 1041 55.14 7.69 14.34
C LEU A 1041 55.32 9.01 13.58
N SER A 1042 56.31 9.11 12.70
CA SER A 1042 56.55 10.29 11.85
C SER A 1042 55.38 10.57 10.91
N ILE A 1043 54.78 9.54 10.32
CA ILE A 1043 53.60 9.68 9.47
C ILE A 1043 52.47 10.37 10.25
N ILE A 1044 52.18 9.90 11.47
CA ILE A 1044 51.09 10.46 12.29
C ILE A 1044 51.43 11.86 12.82
N ARG A 1045 52.68 12.07 13.27
CA ARG A 1045 53.08 13.27 14.03
C ARG A 1045 53.66 14.40 13.21
N VAL A 1046 54.15 14.10 12.01
CA VAL A 1046 54.83 15.07 11.15
C VAL A 1046 54.17 15.13 9.79
N LEU A 1047 54.05 14.01 9.06
CA LEU A 1047 53.53 14.01 7.69
C LEU A 1047 52.10 14.55 7.61
N VAL A 1048 51.20 14.08 8.50
CA VAL A 1048 49.78 14.47 8.49
C VAL A 1048 49.58 15.95 8.83
N PRO A 1049 50.13 16.50 9.94
CA PRO A 1049 50.06 17.94 10.21
C PRO A 1049 50.73 18.78 9.10
N MET A 1050 51.91 18.37 8.64
CA MET A 1050 52.66 19.07 7.57
C MET A 1050 51.84 19.18 6.28
N GLY A 1051 51.17 18.11 5.86
CA GLY A 1051 50.34 18.17 4.65
C GLY A 1051 49.03 18.92 4.85
N GLN A 1052 48.50 19.02 6.09
CA GLN A 1052 47.40 19.93 6.40
C GLN A 1052 47.84 21.39 6.25
N ASP A 1053 49.01 21.76 6.78
CA ASP A 1053 49.57 23.10 6.62
C ASP A 1053 49.79 23.43 5.13
N ILE A 1054 50.35 22.50 4.34
CA ILE A 1054 50.54 22.64 2.88
C ILE A 1054 49.22 22.86 2.13
N ARG A 1055 48.14 22.20 2.57
CA ARG A 1055 46.80 22.37 1.98
C ARG A 1055 46.18 23.71 2.34
N PHE A 1056 46.15 24.05 3.64
CA PHE A 1056 45.40 25.22 4.13
C PHE A 1056 46.12 26.54 3.86
N GLU A 1057 47.45 26.55 3.87
CA GLU A 1057 48.26 27.77 3.67
C GLU A 1057 48.73 27.92 2.22
N ALA A 1058 48.20 27.13 1.28
CA ALA A 1058 48.58 27.15 -0.14
C ALA A 1058 48.48 28.53 -0.80
N ALA A 1059 47.55 29.37 -0.31
CA ALA A 1059 47.34 30.73 -0.79
C ALA A 1059 48.27 31.79 -0.14
N ASN A 1060 48.99 31.44 0.94
CA ASN A 1060 49.87 32.33 1.68
C ASN A 1060 51.25 31.71 1.92
N LEU A 1061 52.09 31.72 0.86
CA LEU A 1061 53.41 31.09 0.86
C LEU A 1061 54.35 31.52 2.02
N PRO A 1062 54.39 32.79 2.46
CA PRO A 1062 55.15 33.18 3.65
C PRO A 1062 54.65 32.54 4.96
N GLN A 1063 53.33 32.41 5.11
CA GLN A 1063 52.73 31.75 6.27
C GLN A 1063 52.97 30.24 6.22
N LEU A 1064 52.85 29.62 5.04
CA LEU A 1064 53.22 28.23 4.82
C LEU A 1064 54.69 27.97 5.14
N TYR A 1065 55.60 28.83 4.69
CA TYR A 1065 57.01 28.73 5.04
C TYR A 1065 57.21 28.74 6.56
N THR A 1066 56.52 29.63 7.27
CA THR A 1066 56.63 29.76 8.72
C THR A 1066 56.13 28.50 9.42
N ALA A 1067 54.99 27.94 8.98
CA ALA A 1067 54.45 26.69 9.49
C ALA A 1067 55.39 25.50 9.24
N LEU A 1068 55.94 25.37 8.02
CA LEU A 1068 56.86 24.29 7.67
C LEU A 1068 58.24 24.43 8.34
N ALA A 1069 58.76 25.65 8.47
CA ALA A 1069 60.01 25.93 9.15
C ALA A 1069 59.93 25.61 10.64
N ALA A 1070 58.74 25.71 11.25
CA ALA A 1070 58.54 25.33 12.64
C ALA A 1070 58.90 23.86 12.90
N TYR A 1071 58.71 22.96 11.94
CA TYR A 1071 59.12 21.55 12.05
C TYR A 1071 60.64 21.34 12.12
N LYS A 1072 61.44 22.34 11.69
CA LYS A 1072 62.91 22.36 11.81
C LYS A 1072 63.41 23.07 13.08
N GLN A 1073 62.55 23.76 13.81
CA GLN A 1073 62.92 24.56 15.00
C GLN A 1073 62.69 23.77 16.31
N ARG A 1074 63.48 24.08 17.36
CA ARG A 1074 63.24 23.50 18.70
C ARG A 1074 61.95 24.08 19.29
N PRO A 1075 61.03 23.25 19.84
CA PRO A 1075 61.31 22.04 20.62
C PRO A 1075 61.20 20.71 19.86
N LEU A 1076 61.06 20.71 18.53
CA LEU A 1076 61.05 19.47 17.74
C LEU A 1076 62.49 18.95 17.58
N PRO A 1077 62.82 17.74 18.07
CA PRO A 1077 64.11 17.14 17.76
C PRO A 1077 64.06 16.70 16.30
N TRP A 1078 64.80 17.38 15.43
CA TRP A 1078 64.97 16.99 14.02
C TRP A 1078 65.33 15.50 13.87
N GLU A 1079 66.00 14.93 14.89
CA GLU A 1079 66.37 13.51 14.99
C GLU A 1079 65.20 12.54 15.21
N ALA A 1080 64.02 13.02 15.62
CA ALA A 1080 62.79 12.22 15.82
C ALA A 1080 61.90 12.19 14.57
N VAL A 1081 62.11 13.08 13.59
CA VAL A 1081 61.36 13.10 12.32
C VAL A 1081 61.81 11.92 11.44
N GLY A 1082 60.87 11.26 10.76
CA GLY A 1082 61.15 10.18 9.83
C GLY A 1082 61.99 10.63 8.64
N TYR A 1083 62.79 9.72 8.08
CA TYR A 1083 63.75 10.04 7.02
C TYR A 1083 63.06 10.62 5.77
N HIS A 1084 61.89 10.08 5.42
CA HIS A 1084 61.12 10.53 4.27
C HIS A 1084 60.51 11.92 4.48
N GLU A 1085 60.00 12.23 5.67
CA GLU A 1085 59.46 13.55 5.99
C GLU A 1085 60.56 14.61 6.06
N ARG A 1086 61.76 14.26 6.56
CA ARG A 1086 62.93 15.17 6.49
C ARG A 1086 63.26 15.53 5.05
N THR A 1087 63.24 14.55 4.15
CA THR A 1087 63.53 14.77 2.73
C THR A 1087 62.54 15.77 2.10
N ILE A 1088 61.27 15.72 2.49
CA ILE A 1088 60.27 16.71 2.05
C ILE A 1088 60.61 18.08 2.65
N LEU A 1089 60.84 18.16 3.97
CA LEU A 1089 61.16 19.41 4.66
C LEU A 1089 62.47 20.04 4.17
N ASP A 1090 63.44 19.27 3.69
CA ASP A 1090 64.71 19.75 3.12
C ASP A 1090 64.56 20.47 1.78
N LEU A 1091 63.41 20.36 1.11
CA LEU A 1091 63.06 21.19 -0.04
C LEU A 1091 62.63 22.61 0.36
N LEU A 1092 62.40 22.87 1.65
CA LEU A 1092 62.08 24.21 2.14
C LEU A 1092 63.30 25.13 1.96
N PRO A 1093 63.15 26.31 1.33
CA PRO A 1093 64.26 27.23 1.09
C PRO A 1093 64.86 27.78 2.39
N ALA A 1094 66.04 28.40 2.32
CA ALA A 1094 66.74 28.89 3.51
C ALA A 1094 66.06 30.10 4.20
N GLN A 1095 65.21 30.84 3.49
CA GLN A 1095 64.54 32.06 3.98
C GLN A 1095 63.13 32.19 3.39
N ALA A 1096 62.21 32.81 4.15
CA ALA A 1096 60.79 32.93 3.80
C ALA A 1096 60.53 33.62 2.44
N GLY A 1097 61.32 34.64 2.11
CA GLY A 1097 61.18 35.38 0.84
C GLY A 1097 61.52 34.57 -0.42
N LEU A 1098 62.10 33.37 -0.27
CA LEU A 1098 62.45 32.47 -1.37
C LEU A 1098 61.41 31.35 -1.57
N MET A 1099 60.32 31.33 -0.78
CA MET A 1099 59.21 30.40 -0.95
C MET A 1099 58.35 30.81 -2.16
N THR A 1100 58.75 30.34 -3.33
CA THR A 1100 58.06 30.60 -4.61
C THR A 1100 57.02 29.52 -4.94
N ALA A 1101 56.18 29.79 -5.94
CA ALA A 1101 55.24 28.79 -6.46
C ALA A 1101 55.95 27.52 -6.99
N ALA A 1102 57.18 27.64 -7.49
CA ALA A 1102 57.99 26.50 -7.93
C ALA A 1102 58.46 25.66 -6.73
N ALA A 1103 58.98 26.29 -5.67
CA ALA A 1103 59.37 25.60 -4.44
C ALA A 1103 58.17 24.92 -3.76
N TYR A 1104 56.99 25.56 -3.80
CA TYR A 1104 55.73 24.96 -3.38
C TYR A 1104 55.36 23.74 -4.23
N GLY A 1105 55.49 23.82 -5.55
CA GLY A 1105 55.26 22.71 -6.48
C GLY A 1105 56.15 21.49 -6.20
N ASP A 1106 57.44 21.72 -5.91
CA ASP A 1106 58.40 20.66 -5.58
C ASP A 1106 58.06 19.97 -4.24
N LEU A 1107 57.68 20.76 -3.23
CA LEU A 1107 57.18 20.26 -1.94
C LEU A 1107 55.90 19.42 -2.11
N LEU A 1108 54.95 19.90 -2.92
CA LEU A 1108 53.70 19.21 -3.19
C LEU A 1108 53.93 17.89 -3.95
N ALA A 1109 54.87 17.87 -4.90
CA ALA A 1109 55.24 16.66 -5.63
C ALA A 1109 55.96 15.63 -4.73
N ALA A 1110 56.82 16.09 -3.81
CA ALA A 1110 57.47 15.21 -2.83
C ALA A 1110 56.47 14.63 -1.83
N LEU A 1111 55.53 15.45 -1.34
CA LEU A 1111 54.42 14.99 -0.50
C LEU A 1111 53.55 13.96 -1.22
N THR A 1112 53.12 14.26 -2.45
CA THR A 1112 52.31 13.35 -3.28
C THR A 1112 52.99 11.99 -3.42
N ARG A 1113 54.27 11.96 -3.82
CA ARG A 1113 55.02 10.69 -3.96
C ARG A 1113 55.11 9.90 -2.65
N ARG A 1114 55.31 10.57 -1.51
CA ARG A 1114 55.34 9.91 -0.21
C ARG A 1114 54.00 9.28 0.14
N VAL A 1115 52.89 10.00 -0.06
CA VAL A 1115 51.55 9.46 0.20
C VAL A 1115 51.24 8.29 -0.74
N GLN A 1116 51.57 8.39 -2.03
CA GLN A 1116 51.38 7.31 -2.99
C GLN A 1116 52.19 6.07 -2.60
N SER A 1117 53.43 6.22 -2.13
CA SER A 1117 54.26 5.12 -1.64
C SER A 1117 53.65 4.44 -0.41
N ILE A 1118 53.17 5.21 0.58
CA ILE A 1118 52.53 4.64 1.77
C ILE A 1118 51.28 3.82 1.40
N LEU A 1119 50.46 4.33 0.48
CA LEU A 1119 49.21 3.67 0.11
C LEU A 1119 49.41 2.43 -0.78
N SER A 1120 50.50 2.39 -1.56
CA SER A 1120 50.73 1.31 -2.54
C SER A 1120 51.73 0.24 -2.09
N ASP A 1121 52.69 0.57 -1.24
CA ASP A 1121 53.68 -0.39 -0.77
C ASP A 1121 53.06 -1.36 0.27
N PRO A 1122 53.05 -2.68 0.00
CA PRO A 1122 52.52 -3.67 0.92
C PRO A 1122 53.17 -3.66 2.31
N ALA A 1123 54.39 -3.14 2.46
CA ALA A 1123 55.08 -3.03 3.74
C ALA A 1123 54.31 -2.17 4.76
N TYR A 1124 53.45 -1.27 4.29
CA TYR A 1124 52.59 -0.44 5.14
C TYR A 1124 51.25 -1.11 5.51
N GLY A 1125 50.99 -2.33 5.04
CA GLY A 1125 49.76 -3.07 5.33
C GLY A 1125 48.51 -2.58 4.60
N ILE A 1126 48.67 -1.70 3.60
CA ILE A 1126 47.57 -1.15 2.77
C ILE A 1126 47.58 -1.80 1.37
N GLY A 1127 48.66 -1.66 0.61
CA GLY A 1127 48.90 -2.39 -0.64
C GLY A 1127 47.95 -2.08 -1.81
N LEU A 1128 47.52 -0.83 -1.98
CA LEU A 1128 46.67 -0.44 -3.11
C LEU A 1128 47.43 -0.52 -4.45
N PRO A 1129 46.77 -0.87 -5.57
CA PRO A 1129 47.45 -0.98 -6.87
C PRO A 1129 48.13 0.34 -7.26
N PRO A 1130 49.45 0.34 -7.58
CA PRO A 1130 50.19 1.57 -7.87
C PRO A 1130 49.58 2.42 -8.99
N ALA A 1131 49.02 1.78 -10.02
CA ALA A 1131 48.35 2.45 -11.13
C ALA A 1131 47.10 3.24 -10.70
N THR A 1132 46.33 2.68 -9.75
CA THR A 1132 45.14 3.33 -9.18
C THR A 1132 45.54 4.54 -8.35
N VAL A 1133 46.54 4.37 -7.48
CA VAL A 1133 47.06 5.42 -6.59
C VAL A 1133 47.74 6.55 -7.38
N ALA A 1134 48.40 6.25 -8.51
CA ALA A 1134 49.05 7.25 -9.35
C ALA A 1134 48.07 8.22 -10.03
N ALA A 1135 46.84 7.77 -10.33
CA ALA A 1135 45.83 8.55 -11.04
C ALA A 1135 45.00 9.47 -10.13
N MET A 1136 45.11 9.33 -8.81
CA MET A 1136 44.28 10.06 -7.84
C MET A 1136 44.87 11.43 -7.48
N PRO A 1137 44.03 12.47 -7.31
CA PRO A 1137 44.47 13.77 -6.83
C PRO A 1137 44.89 13.69 -5.34
N LEU A 1138 45.82 14.57 -4.92
CA LEU A 1138 46.31 14.59 -3.55
C LEU A 1138 45.22 15.04 -2.56
N PHE A 1139 44.66 16.24 -2.70
CA PHE A 1139 43.75 16.84 -1.71
C PHE A 1139 42.28 16.90 -2.12
N ASP A 1140 41.97 17.30 -3.36
CA ASP A 1140 40.61 17.64 -3.82
C ASP A 1140 40.23 16.90 -5.12
N GLY A 1141 39.02 16.34 -5.19
CA GLY A 1141 38.47 15.61 -6.35
C GLY A 1141 37.00 15.20 -6.14
N PRO A 1142 36.27 14.78 -7.19
CA PRO A 1142 34.87 14.34 -7.07
C PRO A 1142 34.71 12.98 -6.36
N ASP A 1143 35.78 12.19 -6.32
CA ASP A 1143 35.88 10.88 -5.67
C ASP A 1143 36.89 10.91 -4.50
N GLU A 1144 37.15 9.75 -3.88
CA GLU A 1144 38.14 9.59 -2.80
C GLU A 1144 39.56 10.04 -3.23
N THR A 1145 40.26 10.80 -2.38
CA THR A 1145 41.58 11.39 -2.68
C THR A 1145 42.71 10.66 -1.94
N LEU A 1146 43.96 10.85 -2.38
CA LEU A 1146 45.12 10.27 -1.69
C LEU A 1146 45.17 10.70 -0.22
N TRP A 1147 44.81 11.96 0.07
CA TRP A 1147 44.81 12.48 1.42
C TRP A 1147 43.68 11.91 2.29
N SER A 1148 42.47 11.70 1.73
CA SER A 1148 41.39 11.06 2.48
C SER A 1148 41.71 9.59 2.78
N LEU A 1149 42.30 8.86 1.83
CA LEU A 1149 42.78 7.49 2.03
C LEU A 1149 43.85 7.40 3.12
N LEU A 1150 44.90 8.23 3.04
CA LEU A 1150 45.95 8.26 4.07
C LEU A 1150 45.37 8.51 5.47
N ARG A 1151 44.38 9.41 5.58
CA ARG A 1151 43.71 9.69 6.86
C ARG A 1151 42.89 8.50 7.37
N ALA A 1152 42.18 7.80 6.49
CA ALA A 1152 41.40 6.61 6.86
C ALA A 1152 42.29 5.46 7.37
N HIS A 1153 43.51 5.34 6.83
CA HIS A 1153 44.46 4.26 7.17
C HIS A 1153 45.43 4.56 8.33
N GLN A 1154 45.31 5.70 9.01
CA GLN A 1154 46.20 6.05 10.14
C GLN A 1154 46.29 5.00 11.26
N PRO A 1155 45.18 4.36 11.69
CA PRO A 1155 45.26 3.29 12.68
C PRO A 1155 46.09 2.09 12.19
N GLN A 1156 45.97 1.72 10.92
CA GLN A 1156 46.73 0.63 10.31
C GLN A 1156 48.22 0.96 10.22
N LEU A 1157 48.56 2.18 9.82
CA LEU A 1157 49.95 2.64 9.74
C LEU A 1157 50.57 2.70 11.13
N LEU A 1158 49.83 3.17 12.13
CA LEU A 1158 50.32 3.20 13.51
C LEU A 1158 50.47 1.79 14.10
N ALA A 1159 49.68 0.82 13.65
CA ALA A 1159 49.79 -0.57 14.09
C ALA A 1159 51.13 -1.24 13.68
N LEU A 1160 51.91 -0.63 12.77
CA LEU A 1160 53.25 -1.08 12.42
C LEU A 1160 54.28 -0.79 13.52
N ALA A 1161 53.96 0.10 14.46
CA ALA A 1161 54.83 0.42 15.59
C ALA A 1161 54.79 -0.70 16.63
N GLN A 1162 55.94 -1.35 16.86
CA GLN A 1162 56.06 -2.54 17.69
C GLN A 1162 56.13 -2.22 19.20
N GLY A 1163 56.54 -1.01 19.56
CA GLY A 1163 56.69 -0.58 20.94
C GLY A 1163 55.40 -0.09 21.60
N LEU A 1164 54.28 -0.02 20.87
CA LEU A 1164 53.02 0.50 21.42
C LEU A 1164 52.33 -0.51 22.35
N PRO A 1165 51.66 -0.04 23.42
CA PRO A 1165 50.86 -0.91 24.27
C PRO A 1165 49.77 -1.62 23.46
N ARG A 1166 49.77 -2.96 23.51
CA ARG A 1166 48.76 -3.79 22.82
C ARG A 1166 47.36 -3.52 23.36
N CYS A 1167 46.39 -3.39 22.46
CA CYS A 1167 44.97 -3.36 22.81
C CYS A 1167 44.39 -4.79 22.73
N PRO A 1168 43.55 -5.22 23.69
CA PRO A 1168 42.85 -6.50 23.61
C PRO A 1168 42.01 -6.61 22.33
N THR A 1169 41.89 -7.82 21.76
CA THR A 1169 41.03 -8.04 20.58
C THR A 1169 39.55 -7.92 20.95
N PRO A 1170 38.75 -7.17 20.16
CA PRO A 1170 37.32 -7.01 20.40
C PRO A 1170 36.48 -8.19 19.89
N PHE A 1171 37.11 -9.31 19.54
CA PHE A 1171 36.46 -10.49 18.98
C PHE A 1171 36.68 -11.71 19.88
N ALA A 1172 35.69 -12.60 19.89
CA ALA A 1172 35.75 -13.89 20.55
C ALA A 1172 35.66 -15.02 19.52
N LEU A 1173 36.40 -16.11 19.78
CA LEU A 1173 36.38 -17.32 18.97
C LEU A 1173 35.84 -18.48 19.81
N TYR A 1174 34.66 -18.99 19.46
CA TYR A 1174 34.13 -20.23 20.02
C TYR A 1174 34.49 -21.41 19.13
N GLN A 1175 34.93 -22.51 19.75
CA GLN A 1175 35.21 -23.79 19.13
C GLN A 1175 34.20 -24.81 19.68
N ALA A 1176 33.42 -25.41 18.78
CA ALA A 1176 32.46 -26.45 19.16
C ALA A 1176 33.16 -27.67 19.77
N THR A 1177 34.36 -28.01 19.27
CA THR A 1177 35.19 -29.07 19.85
C THR A 1177 35.60 -28.72 21.28
N GLY A 1178 34.98 -29.40 22.24
CA GLY A 1178 35.20 -29.16 23.67
C GLY A 1178 34.47 -27.94 24.23
N ASN A 1179 33.53 -27.34 23.47
CA ASN A 1179 32.73 -26.17 23.86
C ASN A 1179 33.59 -25.00 24.39
N ARG A 1180 34.70 -24.68 23.71
CA ARG A 1180 35.69 -23.73 24.22
C ARG A 1180 35.47 -22.35 23.66
N LEU A 1181 35.38 -21.34 24.52
CA LEU A 1181 35.47 -19.94 24.09
C LEU A 1181 36.87 -19.42 24.38
N ILE A 1182 37.54 -18.96 23.33
CA ILE A 1182 38.86 -18.34 23.34
C ILE A 1182 38.65 -16.83 23.29
N LEU A 1183 39.13 -16.16 24.34
CA LEU A 1183 39.10 -14.71 24.50
C LEU A 1183 40.55 -14.19 24.55
N ASP A 1184 40.74 -12.89 24.29
CA ASP A 1184 42.03 -12.26 24.60
C ASP A 1184 42.25 -12.31 26.12
N GLY A 1185 43.28 -13.02 26.58
CA GLY A 1185 43.58 -13.13 28.02
C GLY A 1185 43.73 -11.76 28.69
N SER A 1186 44.19 -10.75 27.94
CA SER A 1186 44.29 -9.37 28.44
C SER A 1186 42.94 -8.72 28.78
N LEU A 1187 41.83 -9.14 28.15
CA LEU A 1187 40.49 -8.62 28.44
C LEU A 1187 39.94 -9.11 29.78
N LEU A 1188 40.35 -10.31 30.20
CA LEU A 1188 39.89 -10.93 31.44
C LEU A 1188 40.64 -10.37 32.65
N ASP A 1189 41.89 -9.94 32.46
CA ASP A 1189 42.78 -9.54 33.55
C ASP A 1189 43.09 -8.02 33.59
N THR A 1190 42.75 -7.24 32.55
CA THR A 1190 43.12 -5.82 32.46
C THR A 1190 41.93 -4.92 32.05
N PRO A 1191 41.68 -3.78 32.72
CA PRO A 1191 40.65 -2.83 32.29
C PRO A 1191 40.93 -2.32 30.87
N LEU A 1192 39.87 -2.12 30.08
CA LEU A 1192 39.97 -1.57 28.72
C LEU A 1192 40.81 -0.29 28.74
N ALA A 1193 41.77 -0.18 27.81
CA ALA A 1193 42.62 1.00 27.72
C ALA A 1193 41.75 2.26 27.59
N PRO A 1194 42.07 3.39 28.26
CA PRO A 1194 41.22 4.59 28.27
C PRO A 1194 40.84 5.11 26.87
N GLY A 1195 41.72 4.95 25.88
CA GLY A 1195 41.44 5.31 24.48
C GLY A 1195 40.33 4.47 23.86
N VAL A 1196 40.29 3.17 24.20
CA VAL A 1196 39.23 2.23 23.78
C VAL A 1196 37.92 2.57 24.47
N VAL A 1197 37.95 2.81 25.79
CA VAL A 1197 36.75 3.23 26.55
C VAL A 1197 36.15 4.50 25.95
N THR A 1198 36.98 5.47 25.58
CA THR A 1198 36.55 6.73 24.97
C THR A 1198 35.87 6.51 23.61
N GLN A 1199 36.45 5.68 22.74
CA GLN A 1199 35.86 5.35 21.44
C GLN A 1199 34.56 4.58 21.57
N LEU A 1200 34.53 3.59 22.47
CA LEU A 1200 33.31 2.84 22.75
C LEU A 1200 32.21 3.75 23.28
N THR A 1201 32.51 4.63 24.23
CA THR A 1201 31.55 5.60 24.79
C THR A 1201 31.04 6.57 23.73
N ALA A 1202 31.88 6.95 22.76
CA ALA A 1202 31.51 7.85 21.68
C ALA A 1202 30.53 7.21 20.68
N VAL A 1203 30.65 5.90 20.43
CA VAL A 1203 29.76 5.19 19.49
C VAL A 1203 28.53 4.59 20.18
N ASP A 1204 28.69 4.09 21.40
CA ASP A 1204 27.62 3.62 22.27
C ASP A 1204 27.95 3.95 23.74
N PRO A 1205 27.24 4.93 24.35
CA PRO A 1205 27.49 5.38 25.72
C PRO A 1205 27.42 4.27 26.79
N GLN A 1206 26.79 3.12 26.49
CA GLN A 1206 26.59 2.01 27.42
C GLN A 1206 27.52 0.82 27.16
N ALA A 1207 28.22 0.76 26.03
CA ALA A 1207 29.04 -0.40 25.63
C ALA A 1207 30.10 -0.82 26.66
N PRO A 1208 30.88 0.10 27.28
CA PRO A 1208 31.87 -0.30 28.31
C PRO A 1208 31.24 -0.99 29.52
N GLN A 1209 29.99 -0.64 29.87
CA GLN A 1209 29.25 -1.24 30.99
C GLN A 1209 28.62 -2.59 30.62
N GLN A 1210 28.39 -2.83 29.33
CA GLN A 1210 27.80 -4.07 28.81
C GLN A 1210 28.82 -5.20 28.68
N VAL A 1211 30.12 -4.91 28.45
CA VAL A 1211 31.16 -5.94 28.32
C VAL A 1211 31.25 -6.87 29.54
N PRO A 1212 31.34 -6.37 30.80
CA PRO A 1212 31.36 -7.25 31.97
C PRO A 1212 30.08 -8.07 32.13
N ARG A 1213 28.91 -7.48 31.82
CA ARG A 1213 27.63 -8.21 31.82
C ARG A 1213 27.66 -9.39 30.84
N MET A 1214 28.39 -9.29 29.74
CA MET A 1214 28.33 -10.23 28.62
C MET A 1214 29.16 -11.45 28.94
N LEU A 1215 30.35 -11.18 29.48
CA LEU A 1215 31.21 -12.20 30.06
C LEU A 1215 30.46 -12.93 31.19
N GLY A 1216 29.71 -12.20 32.03
CA GLY A 1216 28.82 -12.78 33.03
C GLY A 1216 27.73 -13.67 32.45
N THR A 1217 27.03 -13.22 31.40
CA THR A 1217 25.99 -14.02 30.72
C THR A 1217 26.57 -15.28 30.07
N LEU A 1218 27.73 -15.18 29.43
CA LEU A 1218 28.41 -16.32 28.81
C LEU A 1218 28.84 -17.35 29.88
N GLN A 1219 29.38 -16.89 31.01
CA GLN A 1219 29.72 -17.73 32.16
C GLN A 1219 28.49 -18.42 32.78
N GLN A 1220 27.38 -17.70 32.93
CA GLN A 1220 26.15 -18.23 33.52
C GLN A 1220 25.39 -19.20 32.61
N SER A 1221 25.57 -19.11 31.29
CA SER A 1221 24.81 -19.91 30.33
C SER A 1221 25.10 -21.42 30.39
N GLY A 1222 26.18 -21.85 31.05
CA GLY A 1222 26.56 -23.27 31.18
C GLY A 1222 26.93 -23.98 29.86
N ALA A 1223 26.76 -23.31 28.71
CA ALA A 1223 26.95 -23.87 27.38
C ALA A 1223 28.43 -23.87 26.91
N ILE A 1224 29.35 -23.30 27.70
CA ILE A 1224 30.73 -22.98 27.28
C ILE A 1224 31.72 -23.26 28.43
N GLY A 1225 32.82 -23.95 28.14
CA GLY A 1225 34.02 -23.98 28.97
C GLY A 1225 35.00 -22.87 28.54
N LEU A 1226 35.28 -21.89 29.39
CA LEU A 1226 36.28 -20.86 29.12
C LEU A 1226 37.70 -21.45 29.21
N PHE A 1227 38.57 -21.17 28.22
CA PHE A 1227 39.99 -21.52 28.30
C PHE A 1227 40.83 -20.24 28.45
N LEU A 1228 41.57 -20.15 29.56
CA LEU A 1228 42.54 -19.09 29.82
C LEU A 1228 43.89 -19.45 29.17
N PRO A 1229 44.62 -18.53 28.52
CA PRO A 1229 45.91 -18.84 27.94
C PRO A 1229 46.93 -19.30 29.01
N ALA A 1230 47.68 -20.36 28.69
CA ALA A 1230 48.60 -21.08 29.57
C ALA A 1230 49.95 -20.36 29.82
N GLN A 1231 49.92 -19.09 30.25
CA GLN A 1231 51.12 -18.36 30.72
C GLN A 1231 51.02 -17.74 32.13
N THR A 1232 49.97 -18.07 32.88
CA THR A 1232 49.83 -17.70 34.31
C THR A 1232 49.78 -18.95 35.21
N ALA A 1233 50.73 -19.87 35.01
CA ALA A 1233 50.97 -21.00 35.92
C ALA A 1233 52.45 -21.15 36.35
N ALA A 1234 53.31 -20.19 36.02
CA ALA A 1234 54.71 -20.15 36.47
C ALA A 1234 55.10 -18.74 36.93
N LEU A 1235 54.34 -18.22 37.90
CA LEU A 1235 54.71 -17.22 38.91
C LEU A 1235 53.43 -16.93 39.73
N LEU A 1236 52.96 -17.98 40.42
CA LEU A 1236 52.47 -17.85 41.80
C LEU A 1236 53.64 -18.24 42.71
#